data_AF-A0A370BAL3-F1
#
_entry.id   AF-A0A370BAL3-F1
#
_cell.length_a   1.000
_cell.length_b   1.000
_cell.length_c   1.000
_cell.angle_alpha   90.00
_cell.angle_beta   90.00
_cell.angle_gamma   90.00
#
_symmetry.space_group_name_H-M   'P 1'
#
loop_
_entity.id
_entity.type
_entity.pdbx_description
1 polymer ?
#
loop_
_entity_poly.entity_id
_entity_poly.type
_entity_poly.pdbx_seq_one_letter_code
_entity_poly.pdbx_strand_id
1 'polypeptide(L)'
;MGSPAFILVSCWRSPAVMATAALRCFTAPATVWRSPLAPRCCSDISVARSDPGLYVQRGVALRLITGGIVASSKVERANEVSRVRVSKVTAESFRGVPGRLEVSFRNSNGKPSSALIFGDNGSGKSSIVDAIEWACQRAVGRNKSVRANAAPSLVNLAAGGTKCSVEVELSDGSSARRWATFNEVGVQVFGDQVPDAFARIPMSLKRADILRFLDTPAIKRGSIFIDHALGEDISSVPSLTTDQQAVIDERHETKRLMREAAADLAKLIGVDPPPRGANDIAEMISVDVYKRLPAADRIRVSLPRAVQAKMEEVNKHKDQVYELNQRAKRLRLPSTATTERLLAMQALLSEVGDWLTSAFLSVTGASHVRRVEPAFGQLSDVSLEINVTLAGEIFTTPQKVFSEGYQDLIALLYFLAVARAAGRQGQARVLILDDVLQSVDANIRVSLMEMVVREFKDWQLLVTVHDRLWRSQLRDIFQRTGHPVMEIEIRNWDFGGGPHVLSAGVDPADSLWAALDLSDPFVVCGVAGRLLEQICDHLSWTLPSSVKRKRGDAYTLHDMWPGIMKELKGTSCAHLLAKVDTWVHLRNAAGAHYNEWAEGVTWVEAESFGLAVLELYGQVRCDSCKQWVERAEGKRFACRCSGIRIEPLS
;
A
#
# COMPACT_ATOMS: atom_id res chain seq x y z
N MET A 1 28.80 1.87 -55.01
CA MET A 1 27.54 2.55 -55.42
C MET A 1 27.09 3.44 -54.27
N GLY A 2 26.65 4.68 -54.53
CA GLY A 2 25.73 5.42 -53.66
C GLY A 2 26.17 5.80 -52.24
N SER A 3 27.20 6.65 -52.14
CA SER A 3 27.40 7.84 -51.26
C SER A 3 26.70 8.07 -49.88
N PRO A 4 27.23 8.98 -49.04
CA PRO A 4 27.03 8.97 -47.58
C PRO A 4 26.39 10.25 -46.98
N ALA A 5 26.12 10.20 -45.67
CA ALA A 5 26.35 11.22 -44.60
C ALA A 5 25.96 12.72 -44.73
N PHE A 6 25.92 13.36 -43.54
CA PHE A 6 25.97 14.81 -43.20
C PHE A 6 24.69 15.67 -43.02
N ILE A 7 24.50 16.10 -41.76
CA ILE A 7 24.22 17.46 -41.21
C ILE A 7 23.12 18.37 -41.82
N LEU A 8 22.25 18.90 -40.94
CA LEU A 8 21.76 20.31 -40.79
C LEU A 8 20.89 20.35 -39.51
N VAL A 9 20.94 21.28 -38.54
CA VAL A 9 21.25 22.73 -38.44
C VAL A 9 20.12 23.67 -38.91
N SER A 10 19.17 23.90 -37.99
CA SER A 10 18.45 25.14 -37.63
C SER A 10 17.83 26.13 -38.66
N CYS A 11 16.64 26.60 -38.27
CA CYS A 11 16.09 27.98 -38.35
C CYS A 11 15.09 28.41 -39.46
N TRP A 12 13.93 28.88 -38.97
CA TRP A 12 13.18 30.10 -39.37
C TRP A 12 12.60 30.23 -40.81
N ARG A 13 11.25 30.25 -40.92
CA ARG A 13 10.44 31.49 -41.06
C ARG A 13 8.92 31.23 -41.12
N SER A 14 8.15 32.28 -40.83
CA SER A 14 6.67 32.33 -40.82
C SER A 14 6.03 32.27 -42.22
N PRO A 15 4.68 32.28 -42.29
CA PRO A 15 4.04 33.57 -42.59
C PRO A 15 2.88 33.92 -41.63
N ALA A 16 2.53 35.21 -41.61
CA ALA A 16 1.34 35.75 -40.94
C ALA A 16 0.32 36.23 -41.98
N VAL A 17 -0.94 36.44 -41.55
CA VAL A 17 -1.83 37.61 -41.84
C VAL A 17 -3.33 37.23 -41.75
N MET A 18 -4.15 38.18 -41.26
CA MET A 18 -5.63 38.19 -41.08
C MET A 18 -6.22 37.37 -39.92
N ALA A 19 -7.23 37.85 -39.16
CA ALA A 19 -7.69 39.23 -38.93
C ALA A 19 -8.55 39.32 -37.63
N THR A 20 -8.45 40.47 -36.97
CA THR A 20 -9.40 41.11 -36.00
C THR A 20 -10.72 40.43 -35.62
N ALA A 21 -10.95 40.29 -34.31
CA ALA A 21 -12.14 40.81 -33.61
C ALA A 21 -11.83 41.04 -32.12
N ALA A 22 -12.32 42.13 -31.53
CA ALA A 22 -11.94 42.57 -30.18
C ALA A 22 -12.91 42.10 -29.08
N LEU A 23 -12.38 41.85 -27.88
CA LEU A 23 -13.18 41.67 -26.66
C LEU A 23 -12.50 42.36 -25.47
N ARG A 24 -13.09 43.46 -24.99
CA ARG A 24 -12.76 44.10 -23.71
C ARG A 24 -13.96 44.89 -23.18
N CYS A 25 -13.97 45.01 -21.84
CA CYS A 25 -14.78 45.90 -21.00
C CYS A 25 -16.25 45.51 -20.72
N PHE A 26 -16.80 45.74 -19.53
CA PHE A 26 -16.26 45.82 -18.13
C PHE A 26 -17.47 45.88 -17.16
N THR A 27 -17.22 46.00 -15.85
CA THR A 27 -18.09 46.47 -14.73
C THR A 27 -19.02 45.48 -13.98
N ALA A 28 -19.14 45.76 -12.66
CA ALA A 28 -19.97 45.15 -11.60
C ALA A 28 -20.95 46.25 -11.07
N PRO A 29 -21.54 46.29 -9.82
CA PRO A 29 -21.58 45.37 -8.66
C PRO A 29 -22.96 45.28 -7.90
N ALA A 30 -23.00 44.68 -6.69
CA ALA A 30 -23.90 45.00 -5.53
C ALA A 30 -25.41 44.58 -5.56
N THR A 31 -26.21 44.45 -4.45
CA THR A 31 -26.02 44.28 -2.97
C THR A 31 -27.32 43.86 -2.21
N VAL A 32 -27.25 42.87 -1.28
CA VAL A 32 -27.92 42.75 0.06
C VAL A 32 -29.48 42.61 0.21
N TRP A 33 -29.97 41.64 1.02
CA TRP A 33 -30.78 41.82 2.28
C TRP A 33 -31.35 40.50 2.92
N ARG A 34 -30.90 40.24 4.17
CA ARG A 34 -31.46 39.55 5.38
C ARG A 34 -32.33 38.25 5.39
N SER A 35 -32.07 37.45 6.43
CA SER A 35 -32.75 36.24 6.98
C SER A 35 -33.94 36.59 7.94
N PRO A 36 -34.48 35.69 8.81
CA PRO A 36 -34.66 34.21 8.80
C PRO A 36 -36.12 33.77 9.20
N LEU A 37 -36.44 32.46 9.22
CA LEU A 37 -37.29 31.77 10.24
C LEU A 37 -37.56 30.29 9.92
N ALA A 38 -37.76 29.48 10.96
CA ALA A 38 -38.25 28.09 10.94
C ALA A 38 -39.40 27.96 11.98
N PRO A 39 -39.87 26.76 12.38
CA PRO A 39 -40.42 25.63 11.61
C PRO A 39 -41.92 25.42 11.95
N ARG A 40 -42.64 24.48 11.30
CA ARG A 40 -43.90 23.92 11.85
C ARG A 40 -44.06 22.42 11.61
N CYS A 41 -44.52 21.73 12.65
CA CYS A 41 -45.03 20.36 12.63
C CYS A 41 -46.50 20.31 12.20
N CYS A 42 -46.98 19.07 11.98
CA CYS A 42 -48.34 18.53 11.90
C CYS A 42 -48.50 17.74 10.59
N SER A 43 -49.17 16.59 10.51
CA SER A 43 -49.72 15.58 11.44
C SER A 43 -50.59 14.68 10.55
N ASP A 44 -50.64 13.39 10.84
CA ASP A 44 -51.71 12.42 10.53
C ASP A 44 -52.77 12.75 9.44
N ILE A 45 -52.93 11.83 8.48
CA ILE A 45 -54.25 11.40 7.99
C ILE A 45 -54.21 9.91 7.65
N SER A 46 -55.32 9.25 7.97
CA SER A 46 -55.48 7.80 8.07
C SER A 46 -56.12 7.14 6.84
N VAL A 47 -55.66 5.91 6.56
CA VAL A 47 -56.46 4.71 6.23
C VAL A 47 -57.67 4.87 5.28
N ALA A 48 -57.59 4.19 4.12
CA ALA A 48 -58.75 3.56 3.49
C ALA A 48 -58.39 2.11 3.09
N ARG A 49 -59.22 1.15 3.48
CA ARG A 49 -59.09 -0.27 3.11
C ARG A 49 -59.99 -0.60 1.93
N SER A 50 -59.52 -1.44 1.01
CA SER A 50 -60.40 -2.35 0.26
C SER A 50 -59.63 -3.60 -0.16
N ASP A 51 -60.01 -4.73 0.41
CA ASP A 51 -59.55 -6.09 0.14
C ASP A 51 -60.82 -6.96 0.27
N PRO A 52 -61.06 -7.98 -0.58
CA PRO A 52 -60.69 -9.32 -0.11
C PRO A 52 -60.31 -10.34 -1.22
N GLY A 53 -59.47 -11.32 -0.85
CA GLY A 53 -59.12 -12.43 -1.74
C GLY A 53 -58.32 -13.58 -1.08
N LEU A 54 -58.73 -14.05 0.10
CA LEU A 54 -58.05 -15.16 0.79
C LEU A 54 -58.16 -16.50 0.03
N TYR A 55 -57.06 -17.26 -0.01
CA TYR A 55 -57.07 -18.66 0.44
C TYR A 55 -55.74 -19.02 1.12
N VAL A 56 -55.81 -19.79 2.21
CA VAL A 56 -54.73 -19.96 3.20
C VAL A 56 -54.35 -21.43 3.33
N GLN A 57 -53.05 -21.71 3.49
CA GLN A 57 -52.62 -22.77 4.41
C GLN A 57 -51.52 -22.31 5.36
N ARG A 58 -51.62 -22.80 6.60
CA ARG A 58 -50.77 -22.57 7.78
C ARG A 58 -49.47 -23.39 7.62
N GLY A 59 -48.31 -23.09 8.21
CA GLY A 59 -47.97 -22.06 9.19
C GLY A 59 -47.24 -22.68 10.40
N VAL A 60 -45.97 -22.32 10.61
CA VAL A 60 -45.25 -22.47 11.90
C VAL A 60 -44.39 -21.23 12.11
N ALA A 61 -44.73 -20.41 13.10
CA ALA A 61 -43.92 -19.27 13.51
C ALA A 61 -43.12 -19.64 14.77
N LEU A 62 -41.79 -19.55 14.72
CA LEU A 62 -40.93 -19.66 15.90
C LEU A 62 -40.05 -18.40 16.04
N ARG A 63 -40.37 -17.62 17.07
CA ARG A 63 -39.69 -16.44 17.65
C ARG A 63 -38.35 -15.99 17.00
N LEU A 64 -38.40 -14.91 16.22
CA LEU A 64 -37.25 -14.07 15.86
C LEU A 64 -37.41 -12.67 16.46
N ILE A 65 -37.05 -12.48 17.73
CA ILE A 65 -37.00 -11.14 18.37
C ILE A 65 -35.64 -10.87 19.06
N THR A 66 -34.85 -11.90 19.38
CA THR A 66 -33.51 -11.76 19.97
C THR A 66 -32.38 -11.54 18.94
N GLY A 67 -32.63 -11.75 17.64
CA GLY A 67 -31.59 -11.67 16.60
C GLY A 67 -31.16 -10.25 16.20
N GLY A 68 -32.06 -9.27 16.24
CA GLY A 68 -31.81 -7.92 15.72
C GLY A 68 -30.74 -7.14 16.50
N ILE A 69 -30.79 -7.22 17.83
CA ILE A 69 -29.85 -6.51 18.72
C ILE A 69 -28.44 -7.10 18.61
N VAL A 70 -28.32 -8.43 18.50
CA VAL A 70 -27.04 -9.13 18.34
C VAL A 70 -26.40 -8.87 16.97
N ALA A 71 -27.22 -8.73 15.92
CA ALA A 71 -26.72 -8.35 14.60
C ALA A 71 -26.17 -6.91 14.58
N SER A 72 -26.90 -5.96 15.18
CA SER A 72 -26.45 -4.55 15.27
C SER A 72 -25.11 -4.44 16.01
N SER A 73 -25.00 -5.05 17.19
CA SER A 73 -23.77 -4.96 18.00
C SER A 73 -22.57 -5.67 17.37
N LYS A 74 -22.79 -6.73 16.56
CA LYS A 74 -21.72 -7.35 15.75
C LYS A 74 -21.25 -6.45 14.62
N VAL A 75 -22.17 -5.76 13.94
CA VAL A 75 -21.83 -4.82 12.84
C VAL A 75 -21.08 -3.61 13.41
N GLU A 76 -21.53 -3.05 14.53
CA GLU A 76 -20.85 -1.93 15.20
C GLU A 76 -19.44 -2.32 15.66
N ARG A 77 -19.28 -3.44 16.37
CA ARG A 77 -17.94 -3.96 16.74
C ARG A 77 -17.04 -4.21 15.52
N ALA A 78 -17.56 -4.82 14.46
CA ALA A 78 -16.76 -5.03 13.24
C ALA A 78 -16.31 -3.72 12.59
N ASN A 79 -17.13 -2.66 12.69
CA ASN A 79 -16.82 -1.35 12.17
C ASN A 79 -15.76 -0.63 13.03
N GLU A 80 -15.84 -0.74 14.36
CA GLU A 80 -14.81 -0.25 15.29
C GLU A 80 -13.47 -0.97 15.11
N VAL A 81 -13.48 -2.31 15.04
CA VAL A 81 -12.27 -3.14 14.80
C VAL A 81 -11.60 -2.77 13.46
N SER A 82 -12.37 -2.42 12.43
CA SER A 82 -11.81 -1.96 11.15
C SER A 82 -11.09 -0.60 11.23
N ARG A 83 -11.30 0.18 12.29
CA ARG A 83 -10.69 1.51 12.53
C ARG A 83 -9.36 1.45 13.28
N VAL A 84 -8.94 0.28 13.77
CA VAL A 84 -7.63 0.10 14.39
C VAL A 84 -6.51 0.44 13.40
N ARG A 85 -5.52 1.22 13.85
CA ARG A 85 -4.32 1.65 13.12
C ARG A 85 -3.08 1.40 13.96
N VAL A 86 -1.92 1.35 13.32
CA VAL A 86 -0.62 1.25 13.97
C VAL A 86 -0.15 2.64 14.39
N SER A 87 0.03 2.86 15.69
CA SER A 87 0.45 4.15 16.26
C SER A 87 1.97 4.26 16.37
N LYS A 88 2.62 3.20 16.85
CA LYS A 88 4.07 3.14 17.11
C LYS A 88 4.53 1.68 17.03
N VAL A 89 5.78 1.46 16.64
CA VAL A 89 6.47 0.19 16.84
C VAL A 89 7.77 0.42 17.63
N THR A 90 8.02 -0.43 18.60
CA THR A 90 9.28 -0.52 19.36
C THR A 90 9.84 -1.92 19.15
N ALA A 91 11.11 -2.02 18.75
CA ALA A 91 11.79 -3.29 18.47
C ALA A 91 13.15 -3.31 19.17
N GLU A 92 13.50 -4.42 19.82
CA GLU A 92 14.76 -4.60 20.56
C GLU A 92 15.42 -5.92 20.17
N SER A 93 16.70 -5.85 19.76
CA SER A 93 17.51 -6.99 19.30
C SER A 93 16.85 -7.83 18.20
N PHE A 94 16.02 -7.19 17.37
CA PHE A 94 15.19 -7.80 16.33
C PHE A 94 15.74 -7.52 14.93
N ARG A 95 16.05 -8.58 14.17
CA ARG A 95 16.56 -8.50 12.78
C ARG A 95 17.73 -7.52 12.61
N GLY A 96 17.57 -6.47 11.78
CA GLY A 96 18.58 -5.44 11.56
C GLY A 96 18.77 -4.47 12.73
N VAL A 97 18.00 -4.61 13.81
CA VAL A 97 18.06 -3.76 15.01
C VAL A 97 18.83 -4.48 16.13
N PRO A 98 20.05 -4.05 16.51
CA PRO A 98 20.78 -4.63 17.63
C PRO A 98 20.28 -4.08 18.98
N GLY A 99 20.20 -2.75 19.12
CA GLY A 99 19.68 -2.06 20.29
C GLY A 99 18.15 -1.97 20.32
N ARG A 100 17.62 -0.90 20.94
CA ARG A 100 16.19 -0.55 20.92
C ARG A 100 15.94 0.51 19.85
N LEU A 101 15.08 0.20 18.89
CA LEU A 101 14.54 1.13 17.90
C LEU A 101 13.10 1.48 18.25
N GLU A 102 12.73 2.75 18.13
CA GLU A 102 11.34 3.20 18.22
C GLU A 102 10.96 4.02 16.99
N VAL A 103 9.80 3.72 16.40
CA VAL A 103 9.28 4.42 15.21
C VAL A 103 7.82 4.79 15.47
N SER A 104 7.53 6.09 15.50
CA SER A 104 6.19 6.64 15.63
C SER A 104 5.56 6.87 14.25
N PHE A 105 4.31 6.46 14.10
CA PHE A 105 3.47 6.75 12.93
C PHE A 105 2.40 7.81 13.25
N ARG A 106 2.53 8.51 14.38
CA ARG A 106 1.63 9.61 14.78
C ARG A 106 2.04 10.90 14.07
N ASN A 107 1.06 11.59 13.48
CA ASN A 107 1.24 12.94 12.93
C ASN A 107 1.31 14.01 14.03
N SER A 108 1.48 15.28 13.64
CA SER A 108 1.53 16.43 14.55
C SER A 108 0.31 16.61 15.47
N ASN A 109 -0.84 16.01 15.12
CA ASN A 109 -2.05 16.00 15.93
C ASN A 109 -2.15 14.73 16.83
N GLY A 110 -1.07 13.96 16.97
CA GLY A 110 -1.00 12.72 17.75
C GLY A 110 -1.74 11.52 17.13
N LYS A 111 -2.35 11.67 15.95
CA LYS A 111 -3.15 10.62 15.30
C LYS A 111 -2.30 9.77 14.34
N PRO A 112 -2.50 8.44 14.28
CA PRO A 112 -1.84 7.59 13.29
C PRO A 112 -2.05 8.07 11.84
N SER A 113 -1.00 7.97 11.05
CA SER A 113 -0.92 8.44 9.66
C SER A 113 -0.29 7.36 8.76
N SER A 114 -0.51 7.44 7.45
CA SER A 114 0.32 6.70 6.49
C SER A 114 1.78 7.17 6.56
N ALA A 115 2.71 6.31 6.17
CA ALA A 115 4.14 6.63 6.14
C ALA A 115 4.84 6.11 4.89
N LEU A 116 5.71 6.94 4.30
CA LEU A 116 6.72 6.54 3.32
C LEU A 116 8.03 6.28 4.06
N ILE A 117 8.42 5.02 4.20
CA ILE A 117 9.65 4.59 4.86
C ILE A 117 10.73 4.41 3.79
N PHE A 118 11.82 5.17 3.83
CA PHE A 118 12.81 5.13 2.78
C PHE A 118 14.26 5.20 3.28
N GLY A 119 15.18 4.75 2.45
CA GLY A 119 16.60 4.63 2.79
C GLY A 119 17.25 3.54 1.95
N ASP A 120 18.57 3.45 2.01
CA ASP A 120 19.34 2.61 1.08
C ASP A 120 19.07 1.10 1.29
N ASN A 121 19.50 0.26 0.34
CA ASN A 121 19.31 -1.19 0.48
C ASN A 121 20.14 -1.74 1.65
N GLY A 122 19.53 -2.60 2.46
CA GLY A 122 20.11 -3.08 3.72
C GLY A 122 19.91 -2.16 4.93
N SER A 123 19.40 -0.92 4.77
CA SER A 123 19.33 0.05 5.89
C SER A 123 18.39 -0.30 7.04
N GLY A 124 17.65 -1.41 6.98
CA GLY A 124 16.70 -1.82 8.02
C GLY A 124 15.22 -1.53 7.74
N LYS A 125 14.85 -0.95 6.57
CA LYS A 125 13.44 -0.70 6.17
C LYS A 125 12.50 -1.87 6.47
N SER A 126 12.83 -3.05 5.92
CA SER A 126 12.04 -4.26 6.13
C SER A 126 11.97 -4.65 7.61
N SER A 127 13.00 -4.41 8.43
CA SER A 127 12.96 -4.74 9.87
C SER A 127 11.89 -3.98 10.64
N ILE A 128 11.55 -2.74 10.24
CA ILE A 128 10.45 -1.97 10.86
C ILE A 128 9.09 -2.61 10.53
N VAL A 129 8.85 -2.93 9.25
CA VAL A 129 7.58 -3.53 8.83
C VAL A 129 7.44 -5.00 9.23
N ASP A 130 8.55 -5.72 9.30
CA ASP A 130 8.67 -7.08 9.85
C ASP A 130 8.30 -7.12 11.33
N ALA A 131 8.69 -6.09 12.10
CA ALA A 131 8.33 -5.98 13.51
C ALA A 131 6.80 -5.84 13.66
N ILE A 132 6.17 -5.01 12.82
CA ILE A 132 4.71 -4.85 12.78
C ILE A 132 3.99 -6.15 12.37
N GLU A 133 4.44 -6.82 11.31
CA GLU A 133 3.93 -8.12 10.88
C GLU A 133 4.06 -9.17 12.00
N TRP A 134 5.20 -9.22 12.67
CA TRP A 134 5.48 -10.21 13.70
C TRP A 134 4.57 -10.04 14.92
N ALA A 135 4.56 -8.84 15.52
CA ALA A 135 3.74 -8.56 16.70
C ALA A 135 2.25 -8.84 16.41
N CYS A 136 1.72 -8.25 15.34
CA CYS A 136 0.30 -8.30 15.04
C CYS A 136 -0.17 -9.59 14.35
N GLN A 137 0.68 -10.38 13.68
CA GLN A 137 0.25 -11.57 12.92
C GLN A 137 1.04 -12.87 13.21
N ARG A 138 2.07 -12.84 14.07
CA ARG A 138 2.96 -13.99 14.40
C ARG A 138 3.64 -14.60 13.16
N ALA A 139 3.87 -13.79 12.13
CA ALA A 139 4.54 -14.17 10.88
C ALA A 139 5.63 -13.15 10.55
N VAL A 140 6.68 -13.56 9.83
CA VAL A 140 7.60 -12.60 9.20
C VAL A 140 7.95 -13.04 7.78
N GLY A 141 7.60 -12.19 6.81
CA GLY A 141 7.68 -12.55 5.39
C GLY A 141 6.83 -13.78 5.09
N ARG A 142 5.63 -13.84 5.70
CA ARG A 142 4.69 -14.97 5.69
C ARG A 142 5.23 -16.28 6.25
N ASN A 143 6.47 -16.34 6.73
CA ASN A 143 6.98 -17.52 7.39
C ASN A 143 6.57 -17.51 8.86
N LYS A 144 5.68 -18.44 9.23
CA LYS A 144 5.32 -18.73 10.63
C LYS A 144 6.29 -19.74 11.28
N SER A 145 7.03 -20.50 10.48
CA SER A 145 8.01 -21.48 10.96
C SER A 145 9.35 -20.80 11.27
N VAL A 146 9.46 -20.25 12.48
CA VAL A 146 10.70 -19.66 13.02
C VAL A 146 11.84 -20.68 13.12
N ARG A 147 11.53 -21.99 13.02
CA ARG A 147 12.48 -23.12 13.12
C ARG A 147 13.04 -23.64 11.79
N ALA A 148 12.60 -23.13 10.64
CA ALA A 148 13.14 -23.62 9.36
C ALA A 148 14.52 -23.02 9.08
N ASN A 149 15.48 -23.83 8.63
CA ASN A 149 16.87 -23.38 8.34
C ASN A 149 16.98 -22.31 7.24
N ALA A 150 15.91 -22.08 6.47
CA ALA A 150 15.78 -21.01 5.47
C ALA A 150 14.81 -19.89 5.90
N ALA A 151 14.34 -19.89 7.16
CA ALA A 151 13.59 -18.79 7.73
C ALA A 151 14.57 -17.65 8.09
N PRO A 152 14.26 -16.40 7.70
CA PRO A 152 15.07 -15.25 8.14
C PRO A 152 14.95 -15.07 9.67
N SER A 153 16.10 -15.10 10.34
CA SER A 153 16.22 -14.98 11.81
C SER A 153 15.43 -13.80 12.36
N LEU A 154 14.70 -14.01 13.46
CA LEU A 154 14.06 -12.90 14.20
C LEU A 154 15.06 -12.14 15.07
N VAL A 155 16.12 -12.80 15.53
CA VAL A 155 17.10 -12.20 16.45
C VAL A 155 18.27 -11.59 15.70
N ASN A 156 18.71 -10.44 16.19
CA ASN A 156 19.94 -9.80 15.80
C ASN A 156 21.14 -10.51 16.45
N LEU A 157 22.10 -10.98 15.63
CA LEU A 157 23.27 -11.71 16.12
C LEU A 157 24.32 -10.80 16.78
N ALA A 158 24.39 -9.51 16.42
CA ALA A 158 25.28 -8.55 17.07
C ALA A 158 24.86 -8.27 18.52
N ALA A 159 23.55 -8.32 18.80
CA ALA A 159 22.98 -8.28 20.15
C ALA A 159 23.11 -9.61 20.93
N GLY A 160 24.07 -10.46 20.57
CA GLY A 160 24.35 -11.74 21.21
C GLY A 160 23.42 -12.90 20.81
N GLY A 161 22.43 -12.68 19.95
CA GLY A 161 21.65 -13.78 19.35
C GLY A 161 20.71 -14.55 20.29
N THR A 162 20.57 -14.16 21.56
CA THR A 162 19.84 -14.95 22.58
C THR A 162 18.37 -14.58 22.75
N LYS A 163 18.00 -13.32 22.51
CA LYS A 163 16.63 -12.80 22.70
C LYS A 163 16.30 -11.68 21.74
N CYS A 164 15.02 -11.53 21.40
CA CYS A 164 14.49 -10.32 20.77
C CYS A 164 13.09 -10.00 21.29
N SER A 165 12.67 -8.74 21.19
CA SER A 165 11.30 -8.34 21.51
C SER A 165 10.78 -7.24 20.60
N VAL A 166 9.46 -7.22 20.38
CA VAL A 166 8.76 -6.19 19.63
C VAL A 166 7.45 -5.87 20.34
N GLU A 167 7.10 -4.59 20.36
CA GLU A 167 5.81 -4.08 20.80
C GLU A 167 5.24 -3.13 19.75
N VAL A 168 3.96 -3.29 19.41
CA VAL A 168 3.22 -2.40 18.52
C VAL A 168 2.09 -1.76 19.31
N GLU A 169 2.10 -0.43 19.39
CA GLU A 169 1.03 0.37 19.97
C GLU A 169 -0.05 0.61 18.91
N LEU A 170 -1.32 0.41 19.25
CA LEU A 170 -2.46 0.55 18.35
C LEU A 170 -3.28 1.82 18.66
N SER A 171 -4.14 2.20 17.73
CA SER A 171 -4.90 3.46 17.81
C SER A 171 -6.04 3.47 18.82
N ASP A 172 -6.44 2.29 19.29
CA ASP A 172 -7.46 2.07 20.32
C ASP A 172 -6.86 2.03 21.75
N GLY A 173 -5.54 2.23 21.87
CA GLY A 173 -4.82 2.18 23.15
C GLY A 173 -4.39 0.77 23.57
N SER A 174 -4.72 -0.27 22.79
CA SER A 174 -4.15 -1.60 22.99
C SER A 174 -2.70 -1.67 22.46
N SER A 175 -1.93 -2.65 22.90
CA SER A 175 -0.66 -3.02 22.27
C SER A 175 -0.61 -4.52 21.97
N ALA A 176 0.21 -4.88 20.98
CA ALA A 176 0.55 -6.25 20.65
C ALA A 176 2.05 -6.44 20.88
N ARG A 177 2.41 -7.25 21.88
CA ARG A 177 3.80 -7.51 22.27
C ARG A 177 4.18 -8.95 22.00
N ARG A 178 5.40 -9.17 21.47
CA ARG A 178 6.02 -10.48 21.32
C ARG A 178 7.48 -10.45 21.71
N TRP A 179 7.98 -11.58 22.19
CA TRP A 179 9.40 -11.79 22.41
C TRP A 179 9.76 -13.24 22.08
N ALA A 180 11.02 -13.47 21.73
CA ALA A 180 11.53 -14.79 21.45
C ALA A 180 12.86 -15.00 22.17
N THR A 181 13.11 -16.23 22.61
CA THR A 181 14.37 -16.68 23.19
C THR A 181 14.94 -17.81 22.35
N PHE A 182 16.25 -17.80 22.21
CA PHE A 182 17.03 -18.69 21.35
C PHE A 182 18.00 -19.46 22.25
N ASN A 183 17.89 -20.79 22.24
CA ASN A 183 18.75 -21.68 22.99
C ASN A 183 19.09 -22.93 22.16
N GLU A 184 19.88 -23.85 22.72
CA GLU A 184 20.31 -25.09 22.06
C GLU A 184 19.15 -26.01 21.65
N VAL A 185 17.98 -25.87 22.28
CA VAL A 185 16.74 -26.61 21.97
C VAL A 185 15.95 -25.95 20.82
N GLY A 186 16.36 -24.75 20.39
CA GLY A 186 15.78 -23.98 19.29
C GLY A 186 15.10 -22.70 19.75
N VAL A 187 14.13 -22.24 18.96
CA VAL A 187 13.43 -20.97 19.21
C VAL A 187 12.14 -21.20 19.99
N GLN A 188 11.96 -20.44 21.07
CA GLN A 188 10.73 -20.29 21.83
C GLN A 188 10.16 -18.89 21.59
N VAL A 189 8.87 -18.78 21.27
CA VAL A 189 8.19 -17.52 20.98
C VAL A 189 7.05 -17.33 21.97
N PHE A 190 7.01 -16.15 22.58
CA PHE A 190 6.04 -15.73 23.59
C PHE A 190 5.39 -14.40 23.16
N GLY A 191 4.34 -14.01 23.87
CA GLY A 191 3.62 -12.75 23.65
C GLY A 191 2.13 -12.92 23.49
N ASP A 192 1.48 -11.83 23.12
CA ASP A 192 0.03 -11.71 23.13
C ASP A 192 -0.63 -12.54 22.02
N GLN A 193 -1.94 -12.74 22.14
CA GLN A 193 -2.73 -13.29 21.04
C GLN A 193 -2.69 -12.34 19.84
N VAL A 194 -2.83 -12.88 18.62
CA VAL A 194 -2.99 -12.05 17.41
C VAL A 194 -4.26 -11.22 17.58
N PRO A 195 -4.22 -9.87 17.52
CA PRO A 195 -5.42 -9.07 17.67
C PRO A 195 -6.41 -9.40 16.54
N ASP A 196 -7.69 -9.59 16.86
CA ASP A 196 -8.74 -9.98 15.91
C ASP A 196 -8.77 -9.07 14.67
N ALA A 197 -8.46 -7.78 14.86
CA ALA A 197 -8.36 -6.76 13.82
C ALA A 197 -7.36 -7.13 12.70
N PHE A 198 -6.29 -7.85 13.01
CA PHE A 198 -5.26 -8.23 12.05
C PHE A 198 -5.32 -9.71 11.64
N ALA A 199 -6.29 -10.48 12.14
CA ALA A 199 -6.27 -11.93 12.03
C ALA A 199 -6.60 -12.49 10.64
N ARG A 200 -7.37 -11.79 9.78
CA ARG A 200 -8.06 -12.41 8.63
C ARG A 200 -7.17 -12.74 7.43
N ILE A 201 -6.21 -11.87 7.13
CA ILE A 201 -5.34 -11.97 5.95
C ILE A 201 -3.95 -11.38 6.28
N PRO A 202 -2.90 -11.65 5.49
CA PRO A 202 -1.65 -10.88 5.59
C PRO A 202 -1.92 -9.37 5.43
N MET A 203 -1.43 -8.54 6.37
CA MET A 203 -1.49 -7.08 6.20
C MET A 203 -0.31 -6.55 5.37
N SER A 204 0.74 -7.36 5.24
CA SER A 204 1.95 -7.04 4.49
C SER A 204 2.05 -7.81 3.18
N LEU A 205 2.52 -7.09 2.16
CA LEU A 205 2.90 -7.61 0.88
C LEU A 205 4.34 -7.22 0.60
N LYS A 206 5.16 -8.20 0.25
CA LYS A 206 6.59 -8.03 -0.08
C LYS A 206 6.86 -8.48 -1.50
N ARG A 207 7.96 -8.03 -2.10
CA ARG A 207 8.35 -8.50 -3.44
C ARG A 207 8.42 -10.03 -3.55
N ALA A 208 8.95 -10.71 -2.53
CA ALA A 208 9.05 -12.18 -2.51
C ALA A 208 7.66 -12.88 -2.56
N ASP A 209 6.61 -12.24 -2.06
CA ASP A 209 5.25 -12.78 -2.06
C ASP A 209 4.60 -12.70 -3.44
N ILE A 210 4.89 -11.64 -4.18
CA ILE A 210 4.40 -11.37 -5.53
C ILE A 210 4.96 -12.42 -6.49
N LEU A 211 6.29 -12.58 -6.51
CA LEU A 211 6.99 -13.57 -7.32
C LEU A 211 6.48 -15.00 -7.05
N ARG A 212 6.45 -15.39 -5.76
CA ARG A 212 6.00 -16.75 -5.37
C ARG A 212 4.54 -17.05 -5.70
N PHE A 213 3.69 -16.05 -5.87
CA PHE A 213 2.25 -16.28 -5.99
C PHE A 213 1.87 -17.00 -7.29
N LEU A 214 2.38 -16.56 -8.45
CA LEU A 214 2.08 -17.22 -9.71
C LEU A 214 2.90 -18.49 -9.91
N ASP A 215 4.13 -18.54 -9.40
CA ASP A 215 4.98 -19.75 -9.33
C ASP A 215 4.36 -20.88 -8.50
N THR A 216 3.57 -20.54 -7.48
CA THR A 216 2.90 -21.54 -6.65
C THR A 216 1.83 -22.29 -7.48
N PRO A 217 1.89 -23.64 -7.58
CA PRO A 217 0.90 -24.44 -8.32
C PRO A 217 -0.54 -24.13 -7.91
N ALA A 218 -1.43 -24.04 -8.90
CA ALA A 218 -2.82 -23.59 -8.74
C ALA A 218 -3.59 -24.37 -7.64
N ILE A 219 -3.32 -25.67 -7.47
CA ILE A 219 -4.00 -26.48 -6.44
C ILE A 219 -3.73 -26.01 -5.00
N LYS A 220 -2.59 -25.37 -4.72
CA LYS A 220 -2.21 -24.91 -3.38
C LYS A 220 -2.06 -23.38 -3.26
N ARG A 221 -2.17 -22.63 -4.36
CA ARG A 221 -2.00 -21.17 -4.39
C ARG A 221 -2.94 -20.43 -3.43
N GLY A 222 -4.13 -20.95 -3.15
CA GLY A 222 -5.05 -20.37 -2.18
C GLY A 222 -4.61 -20.52 -0.72
N SER A 223 -3.73 -21.48 -0.38
CA SER A 223 -3.27 -21.68 1.00
C SER A 223 -2.51 -20.47 1.56
N ILE A 224 -1.90 -19.67 0.67
CA ILE A 224 -1.20 -18.40 0.96
C ILE A 224 -2.06 -17.44 1.82
N PHE A 225 -3.39 -17.54 1.73
CA PHE A 225 -4.33 -16.71 2.50
C PHE A 225 -4.98 -17.44 3.67
N ILE A 226 -5.01 -18.77 3.63
CA ILE A 226 -5.67 -19.64 4.63
C ILE A 226 -4.82 -19.78 5.90
N ASP A 227 -3.50 -19.63 5.78
CA ASP A 227 -2.61 -19.66 6.94
C ASP A 227 -2.92 -18.53 7.94
N HIS A 228 -3.50 -17.41 7.48
CA HIS A 228 -4.01 -16.33 8.34
C HIS A 228 -5.47 -16.64 8.74
N ALA A 229 -5.84 -16.32 9.99
CA ALA A 229 -7.05 -16.76 10.70
C ALA A 229 -7.07 -18.21 11.22
N LEU A 230 -5.92 -18.88 11.24
CA LEU A 230 -5.73 -20.13 11.98
C LEU A 230 -4.80 -19.90 13.19
N GLY A 231 -5.34 -20.21 14.37
CA GLY A 231 -4.54 -20.58 15.53
C GLY A 231 -3.70 -21.82 15.24
N GLU A 232 -2.93 -22.26 16.24
CA GLU A 232 -1.80 -23.19 16.06
C GLU A 232 -2.13 -24.45 15.25
N ASP A 233 -1.12 -24.92 14.49
CA ASP A 233 -1.10 -26.12 13.65
C ASP A 233 -1.89 -26.13 12.32
N ILE A 234 -1.42 -25.34 11.34
CA ILE A 234 -1.02 -25.95 10.05
C ILE A 234 0.50 -26.07 10.01
N SER A 235 1.00 -27.04 10.77
CA SER A 235 2.31 -27.62 10.53
C SER A 235 2.21 -28.51 9.28
N SER A 236 2.98 -28.18 8.24
CA SER A 236 3.04 -28.88 6.94
C SER A 236 1.71 -29.09 6.20
N VAL A 237 1.49 -28.31 5.12
CA VAL A 237 0.99 -28.95 3.89
C VAL A 237 2.14 -29.85 3.40
N PRO A 238 2.03 -31.19 3.44
CA PRO A 238 3.12 -32.03 2.97
C PRO A 238 3.42 -31.74 1.50
N SER A 239 4.70 -31.73 1.14
CA SER A 239 5.11 -31.65 -0.26
C SER A 239 4.48 -32.82 -1.01
N LEU A 240 3.60 -32.51 -1.97
CA LEU A 240 2.93 -33.49 -2.80
C LEU A 240 3.99 -34.39 -3.45
N THR A 241 3.79 -35.71 -3.40
CA THR A 241 4.65 -36.64 -4.14
C THR A 241 4.50 -36.42 -5.64
N THR A 242 5.48 -36.85 -6.44
CA THR A 242 5.40 -36.77 -7.91
C THR A 242 4.12 -37.39 -8.46
N ASP A 243 3.68 -38.53 -7.89
CA ASP A 243 2.43 -39.20 -8.25
C ASP A 243 1.19 -38.40 -7.86
N GLN A 244 1.20 -37.75 -6.69
CA GLN A 244 0.12 -36.86 -6.27
C GLN A 244 0.02 -35.67 -7.23
N GLN A 245 1.14 -35.04 -7.59
CA GLN A 245 1.19 -33.92 -8.52
C GLN A 245 0.74 -34.33 -9.94
N ALA A 246 1.17 -35.49 -10.45
CA ALA A 246 0.74 -36.00 -11.75
C ALA A 246 -0.79 -36.22 -11.83
N VAL A 247 -1.40 -36.81 -10.79
CA VAL A 247 -2.87 -37.01 -10.71
C VAL A 247 -3.62 -35.67 -10.60
N ILE A 248 -2.99 -34.65 -10.02
CA ILE A 248 -3.53 -33.30 -9.95
C ILE A 248 -3.54 -32.67 -11.35
N ASP A 249 -2.42 -32.70 -12.06
CA ASP A 249 -2.26 -32.07 -13.37
C ASP A 249 -3.10 -32.76 -14.46
N GLU A 250 -3.13 -34.10 -14.47
CA GLU A 250 -4.01 -34.91 -15.34
C GLU A 250 -5.50 -34.57 -15.12
N ARG A 251 -5.89 -34.29 -13.88
CA ARG A 251 -7.26 -33.87 -13.52
C ARG A 251 -7.55 -32.41 -13.88
N HIS A 252 -6.54 -31.57 -14.05
CA HIS A 252 -6.70 -30.19 -14.55
C HIS A 252 -6.89 -30.18 -16.06
N GLU A 253 -6.04 -30.89 -16.78
CA GLU A 253 -6.16 -31.05 -18.23
C GLU A 253 -7.54 -31.64 -18.60
N THR A 254 -7.93 -32.73 -17.95
CA THR A 254 -9.25 -33.37 -18.15
C THR A 254 -10.40 -32.40 -17.86
N LYS A 255 -10.33 -31.59 -16.78
CA LYS A 255 -11.35 -30.58 -16.48
C LYS A 255 -11.38 -29.43 -17.50
N ARG A 256 -10.25 -29.06 -18.10
CA ARG A 256 -10.18 -28.04 -19.17
C ARG A 256 -10.83 -28.57 -20.44
N LEU A 257 -10.43 -29.76 -20.90
CA LEU A 257 -11.01 -30.44 -22.07
C LEU A 257 -12.52 -30.64 -21.92
N MET A 258 -13.01 -31.00 -20.72
CA MET A 258 -14.44 -31.10 -20.43
C MET A 258 -15.19 -29.75 -20.62
N ARG A 259 -14.58 -28.61 -20.27
CA ARG A 259 -15.16 -27.27 -20.50
C ARG A 259 -15.11 -26.87 -21.97
N GLU A 260 -14.02 -27.15 -22.66
CA GLU A 260 -13.88 -26.88 -24.10
C GLU A 260 -14.95 -27.65 -24.90
N ALA A 261 -15.10 -28.95 -24.65
CA ALA A 261 -16.15 -29.77 -25.24
C ALA A 261 -17.57 -29.29 -24.86
N ALA A 262 -17.79 -28.83 -23.63
CA ALA A 262 -19.08 -28.29 -23.20
C ALA A 262 -19.39 -26.92 -23.79
N ALA A 263 -18.39 -26.06 -24.04
CA ALA A 263 -18.57 -24.78 -24.72
C ALA A 263 -18.88 -24.97 -26.21
N ASP A 264 -18.28 -25.97 -26.87
CA ASP A 264 -18.66 -26.38 -28.22
C ASP A 264 -20.08 -26.97 -28.27
N LEU A 265 -20.45 -27.79 -27.27
CA LEU A 265 -21.81 -28.30 -27.13
C LEU A 265 -22.82 -27.15 -26.98
N ALA A 266 -22.52 -26.16 -26.14
CA ALA A 266 -23.35 -24.97 -25.92
C ALA A 266 -23.63 -24.20 -27.22
N LYS A 267 -22.60 -23.98 -28.06
CA LYS A 267 -22.74 -23.38 -29.39
C LYS A 267 -23.68 -24.18 -30.30
N LEU A 268 -23.61 -25.52 -30.27
CA LEU A 268 -24.45 -26.39 -31.11
C LEU A 268 -25.92 -26.40 -30.69
N ILE A 269 -26.22 -26.16 -29.41
CA ILE A 269 -27.58 -26.13 -28.87
C ILE A 269 -28.15 -24.72 -28.66
N GLY A 270 -27.37 -23.68 -28.96
CA GLY A 270 -27.80 -22.28 -28.90
C GLY A 270 -27.82 -21.68 -27.48
N VAL A 271 -27.00 -22.19 -26.56
CA VAL A 271 -26.89 -21.70 -25.18
C VAL A 271 -25.75 -20.68 -25.06
N ASP A 272 -26.08 -19.48 -24.57
CA ASP A 272 -25.15 -18.38 -24.30
C ASP A 272 -25.56 -17.70 -22.97
N PRO A 273 -24.65 -17.44 -22.01
CA PRO A 273 -23.22 -17.76 -22.03
C PRO A 273 -22.92 -19.27 -21.90
N PRO A 274 -21.76 -19.74 -22.39
CA PRO A 274 -21.33 -21.13 -22.22
C PRO A 274 -21.10 -21.48 -20.73
N PRO A 275 -21.28 -22.76 -20.35
CA PRO A 275 -21.23 -23.20 -18.96
C PRO A 275 -19.82 -23.07 -18.36
N ARG A 276 -19.70 -22.56 -17.14
CA ARG A 276 -18.42 -22.22 -16.49
C ARG A 276 -17.93 -23.30 -15.52
N GLY A 277 -18.86 -24.02 -14.89
CA GLY A 277 -18.61 -25.07 -13.90
C GLY A 277 -19.25 -26.42 -14.23
N ALA A 278 -18.86 -27.46 -13.49
CA ALA A 278 -19.41 -28.81 -13.69
C ALA A 278 -20.91 -28.92 -13.37
N ASN A 279 -21.41 -28.07 -12.46
CA ASN A 279 -22.85 -27.97 -12.17
C ASN A 279 -23.59 -27.35 -13.36
N ASP A 280 -23.09 -26.23 -13.90
CA ASP A 280 -23.65 -25.55 -15.08
C ASP A 280 -23.69 -26.50 -16.30
N ILE A 281 -22.65 -27.31 -16.51
CA ILE A 281 -22.61 -28.34 -17.56
C ILE A 281 -23.71 -29.39 -17.32
N ALA A 282 -23.88 -29.86 -16.08
CA ALA A 282 -24.91 -30.83 -15.74
C ALA A 282 -26.34 -30.26 -15.86
N GLU A 283 -26.51 -28.98 -15.53
CA GLU A 283 -27.77 -28.24 -15.70
C GLU A 283 -28.09 -28.05 -17.18
N MET A 284 -27.15 -27.54 -17.99
CA MET A 284 -27.30 -27.38 -19.44
C MET A 284 -27.67 -28.70 -20.14
N ILE A 285 -26.99 -29.80 -19.81
CA ILE A 285 -27.33 -31.13 -20.34
C ILE A 285 -28.74 -31.55 -19.89
N SER A 286 -29.11 -31.30 -18.63
CA SER A 286 -30.44 -31.66 -18.11
C SER A 286 -31.55 -30.83 -18.76
N VAL A 287 -31.38 -29.51 -18.86
CA VAL A 287 -32.40 -28.54 -19.27
C VAL A 287 -32.47 -28.42 -20.79
N ASP A 288 -31.35 -28.11 -21.45
CA ASP A 288 -31.34 -27.70 -22.85
C ASP A 288 -31.23 -28.88 -23.81
N VAL A 289 -30.45 -29.92 -23.45
CA VAL A 289 -30.32 -31.14 -24.25
C VAL A 289 -31.50 -32.10 -23.99
N TYR A 290 -31.83 -32.36 -22.71
CA TYR A 290 -32.82 -33.37 -22.32
C TYR A 290 -34.16 -32.82 -21.81
N LYS A 291 -34.41 -31.50 -21.85
CA LYS A 291 -35.71 -30.89 -21.49
C LYS A 291 -36.24 -31.32 -20.11
N ARG A 292 -35.33 -31.48 -19.15
CA ARG A 292 -35.54 -31.96 -17.77
C ARG A 292 -36.08 -33.39 -17.65
N LEU A 293 -35.92 -34.23 -18.69
CA LEU A 293 -36.36 -35.63 -18.65
C LEU A 293 -35.55 -36.49 -17.65
N PRO A 294 -36.22 -37.39 -16.90
CA PRO A 294 -35.57 -38.39 -16.06
C PRO A 294 -34.60 -39.27 -16.85
N ALA A 295 -33.53 -39.74 -16.20
CA ALA A 295 -32.47 -40.50 -16.88
C ALA A 295 -32.97 -41.73 -17.67
N ALA A 296 -34.00 -42.42 -17.17
CA ALA A 296 -34.62 -43.56 -17.84
C ALA A 296 -35.29 -43.20 -19.19
N ASP A 297 -35.85 -41.99 -19.30
CA ASP A 297 -36.58 -41.54 -20.49
C ASP A 297 -35.68 -40.86 -21.54
N ARG A 298 -34.42 -40.55 -21.20
CA ARG A 298 -33.46 -39.89 -22.10
C ARG A 298 -33.14 -40.69 -23.36
N ILE A 299 -33.33 -42.01 -23.32
CA ILE A 299 -33.20 -42.92 -24.48
C ILE A 299 -34.22 -42.58 -25.58
N ARG A 300 -35.35 -41.91 -25.24
CA ARG A 300 -36.38 -41.50 -26.20
C ARG A 300 -36.05 -40.20 -26.95
N VAL A 301 -34.97 -39.51 -26.58
CA VAL A 301 -34.59 -38.22 -27.20
C VAL A 301 -33.62 -38.46 -28.35
N SER A 302 -34.10 -38.27 -29.58
CA SER A 302 -33.25 -38.29 -30.78
C SER A 302 -32.45 -36.99 -30.87
N LEU A 303 -31.14 -37.08 -30.71
CA LEU A 303 -30.22 -35.94 -30.80
C LEU A 303 -29.54 -35.87 -32.18
N PRO A 304 -29.26 -34.67 -32.71
CA PRO A 304 -28.43 -34.52 -33.91
C PRO A 304 -27.04 -35.14 -33.72
N ARG A 305 -26.49 -35.80 -34.75
CA ARG A 305 -25.18 -36.49 -34.67
C ARG A 305 -24.05 -35.62 -34.11
N ALA A 306 -24.01 -34.33 -34.45
CA ALA A 306 -23.00 -33.39 -33.93
C ALA A 306 -23.15 -33.13 -32.42
N VAL A 307 -24.39 -33.00 -31.94
CA VAL A 307 -24.72 -32.84 -30.51
C VAL A 307 -24.39 -34.12 -29.75
N GLN A 308 -24.73 -35.29 -30.31
CA GLN A 308 -24.40 -36.59 -29.74
C GLN A 308 -22.89 -36.78 -29.58
N ALA A 309 -22.09 -36.52 -30.62
CA ALA A 309 -20.63 -36.67 -30.58
C ALA A 309 -19.98 -35.76 -29.51
N LYS A 310 -20.41 -34.50 -29.39
CA LYS A 310 -19.92 -33.59 -28.35
C LYS A 310 -20.39 -33.98 -26.95
N MET A 311 -21.59 -34.53 -26.80
CA MET A 311 -22.08 -35.06 -25.53
C MET A 311 -21.32 -36.32 -25.09
N GLU A 312 -20.93 -37.19 -26.02
CA GLU A 312 -20.05 -38.34 -25.75
C GLU A 312 -18.65 -37.89 -25.30
N GLU A 313 -18.09 -36.84 -25.91
CA GLU A 313 -16.82 -36.22 -25.50
C GLU A 313 -16.89 -35.63 -24.07
N VAL A 314 -17.96 -34.90 -23.74
CA VAL A 314 -18.18 -34.35 -22.38
C VAL A 314 -18.34 -35.49 -21.35
N ASN A 315 -19.11 -36.54 -21.66
CA ASN A 315 -19.28 -37.68 -20.75
C ASN A 315 -17.96 -38.44 -20.52
N LYS A 316 -17.17 -38.68 -21.57
CA LYS A 316 -15.85 -39.30 -21.46
C LYS A 316 -14.95 -38.55 -20.48
N HIS A 317 -14.86 -37.23 -20.60
CA HIS A 317 -14.05 -36.43 -19.68
C HIS A 317 -14.62 -36.37 -18.25
N LYS A 318 -15.95 -36.40 -18.11
CA LYS A 318 -16.62 -36.51 -16.80
C LYS A 318 -16.28 -37.82 -16.09
N ASP A 319 -16.26 -38.94 -16.80
CA ASP A 319 -15.90 -40.25 -16.25
C ASP A 319 -14.42 -40.31 -15.87
N GLN A 320 -13.52 -39.77 -16.71
CA GLN A 320 -12.10 -39.59 -16.37
C GLN A 320 -11.91 -38.73 -15.11
N VAL A 321 -12.65 -37.62 -14.95
CA VAL A 321 -12.62 -36.81 -13.72
C VAL A 321 -13.12 -37.61 -12.50
N TYR A 322 -14.11 -38.49 -12.67
CA TYR A 322 -14.57 -39.38 -11.59
C TYR A 322 -13.48 -40.37 -11.17
N GLU A 323 -12.82 -41.04 -12.12
CA GLU A 323 -11.70 -41.95 -11.85
C GLU A 323 -10.53 -41.23 -11.15
N LEU A 324 -10.16 -40.05 -11.64
CA LEU A 324 -9.09 -39.24 -11.03
C LEU A 324 -9.44 -38.76 -9.63
N ASN A 325 -10.71 -38.47 -9.34
CA ASN A 325 -11.16 -38.17 -7.98
C ASN A 325 -11.12 -39.40 -7.07
N GLN A 326 -11.39 -40.61 -7.57
CA GLN A 326 -11.21 -41.84 -6.80
C GLN A 326 -9.72 -42.15 -6.56
N ARG A 327 -8.85 -41.94 -7.56
CA ARG A 327 -7.39 -42.04 -7.44
C ARG A 327 -6.85 -41.04 -6.41
N ALA A 328 -7.36 -39.80 -6.43
CA ALA A 328 -7.02 -38.77 -5.44
C ALA A 328 -7.39 -39.17 -4.00
N LYS A 329 -8.58 -39.74 -3.79
CA LYS A 329 -8.98 -40.29 -2.48
C LYS A 329 -8.05 -41.41 -2.01
N ARG A 330 -7.67 -42.34 -2.90
CA ARG A 330 -6.72 -43.43 -2.58
C ARG A 330 -5.33 -42.90 -2.19
N LEU A 331 -4.85 -41.86 -2.88
CA LEU A 331 -3.58 -41.18 -2.59
C LEU A 331 -3.62 -40.28 -1.33
N ARG A 332 -4.73 -40.27 -0.58
CA ARG A 332 -4.98 -39.37 0.56
C ARG A 332 -4.67 -37.91 0.25
N LEU A 333 -4.92 -37.47 -1.00
CA LEU A 333 -4.96 -36.03 -1.29
C LEU A 333 -6.00 -35.41 -0.35
N PRO A 334 -5.68 -34.28 0.32
CA PRO A 334 -6.48 -33.75 1.42
C PRO A 334 -7.94 -33.60 1.00
N SER A 335 -8.79 -34.46 1.57
CA SER A 335 -10.19 -34.56 1.18
C SER A 335 -10.95 -33.40 1.79
N THR A 336 -11.77 -32.78 0.95
CA THR A 336 -12.51 -31.54 1.18
C THR A 336 -13.53 -31.67 2.30
N ALA A 337 -13.09 -31.51 3.55
CA ALA A 337 -13.92 -31.60 4.74
C ALA A 337 -13.44 -30.63 5.83
N THR A 338 -14.32 -29.66 6.13
CA THR A 338 -14.37 -28.81 7.33
C THR A 338 -13.60 -27.48 7.29
N THR A 339 -14.30 -26.39 6.97
CA THR A 339 -14.74 -25.40 7.98
C THR A 339 -15.56 -24.28 7.32
N GLU A 340 -16.40 -23.58 8.10
CA GLU A 340 -17.03 -22.31 7.71
C GLU A 340 -16.00 -21.27 7.20
N ARG A 341 -14.74 -21.39 7.62
CA ARG A 341 -13.60 -20.57 7.20
C ARG A 341 -13.28 -20.70 5.72
N LEU A 342 -13.36 -21.91 5.15
CA LEU A 342 -13.15 -22.15 3.73
C LEU A 342 -14.29 -21.52 2.90
N LEU A 343 -15.52 -21.62 3.38
CA LEU A 343 -16.68 -20.94 2.77
C LEU A 343 -16.56 -19.42 2.88
N ALA A 344 -16.09 -18.89 4.02
CA ALA A 344 -15.86 -17.46 4.20
C ALA A 344 -14.73 -16.94 3.29
N MET A 345 -13.64 -17.70 3.12
CA MET A 345 -12.57 -17.37 2.18
C MET A 345 -13.07 -17.44 0.73
N GLN A 346 -13.80 -18.49 0.36
CA GLN A 346 -14.41 -18.62 -0.98
C GLN A 346 -15.36 -17.46 -1.28
N ALA A 347 -16.19 -17.04 -0.32
CA ALA A 347 -17.04 -15.86 -0.45
C ALA A 347 -16.20 -14.58 -0.65
N LEU A 348 -15.22 -14.32 0.22
CA LEU A 348 -14.31 -13.17 0.13
C LEU A 348 -13.59 -13.10 -1.23
N LEU A 349 -13.10 -14.23 -1.73
CA LEU A 349 -12.37 -14.31 -3.00
C LEU A 349 -13.30 -14.26 -4.23
N SER A 350 -14.58 -14.64 -4.10
CA SER A 350 -15.55 -14.53 -5.19
C SER A 350 -15.88 -13.07 -5.57
N GLU A 351 -15.76 -12.13 -4.62
CA GLU A 351 -16.01 -10.69 -4.84
C GLU A 351 -14.84 -9.95 -5.50
N VAL A 352 -13.70 -10.60 -5.73
CA VAL A 352 -12.46 -9.95 -6.19
C VAL A 352 -12.41 -9.67 -7.69
N GLY A 353 -13.02 -10.52 -8.52
CA GLY A 353 -12.76 -10.55 -9.98
C GLY A 353 -13.09 -9.28 -10.75
N ASP A 354 -14.21 -8.63 -10.43
CA ASP A 354 -14.64 -7.42 -11.17
C ASP A 354 -13.74 -6.22 -10.84
N TRP A 355 -13.34 -6.04 -9.57
CA TRP A 355 -12.38 -5.00 -9.20
C TRP A 355 -10.98 -5.31 -9.77
N LEU A 356 -10.53 -6.57 -9.73
CA LEU A 356 -9.26 -6.98 -10.31
C LEU A 356 -9.19 -6.65 -11.81
N THR A 357 -10.26 -6.95 -12.55
CA THR A 357 -10.40 -6.62 -13.97
C THR A 357 -10.33 -5.10 -14.18
N SER A 358 -11.17 -4.32 -13.48
CA SER A 358 -11.19 -2.86 -13.63
C SER A 358 -9.86 -2.21 -13.25
N ALA A 359 -9.23 -2.64 -12.16
CA ALA A 359 -7.94 -2.14 -11.71
C ALA A 359 -6.85 -2.43 -12.73
N PHE A 360 -6.73 -3.68 -13.20
CA PHE A 360 -5.74 -4.06 -14.22
C PHE A 360 -5.86 -3.23 -15.50
N LEU A 361 -7.08 -3.09 -16.03
CA LEU A 361 -7.31 -2.31 -17.25
C LEU A 361 -7.03 -0.81 -17.05
N SER A 362 -7.41 -0.25 -15.88
CA SER A 362 -7.14 1.17 -15.57
C SER A 362 -5.66 1.50 -15.40
N VAL A 363 -4.86 0.55 -14.93
CA VAL A 363 -3.43 0.72 -14.66
C VAL A 363 -2.56 0.43 -15.90
N THR A 364 -2.97 -0.50 -16.76
CA THR A 364 -2.19 -0.93 -17.94
C THR A 364 -2.63 -0.31 -19.26
N GLY A 365 -3.91 0.05 -19.41
CA GLY A 365 -4.50 0.38 -20.71
C GLY A 365 -4.58 -0.80 -21.68
N ALA A 366 -4.41 -2.05 -21.21
CA ALA A 366 -4.31 -3.25 -22.04
C ALA A 366 -5.64 -3.65 -22.71
N SER A 367 -5.99 -2.98 -23.81
CA SER A 367 -7.24 -3.17 -24.58
C SER A 367 -7.46 -4.59 -25.13
N HIS A 368 -6.41 -5.41 -25.19
CA HIS A 368 -6.47 -6.82 -25.59
C HIS A 368 -6.94 -7.76 -24.47
N VAL A 369 -7.02 -7.29 -23.21
CA VAL A 369 -7.58 -8.02 -22.08
C VAL A 369 -9.03 -7.59 -21.88
N ARG A 370 -9.95 -8.55 -21.76
CA ARG A 370 -11.37 -8.30 -21.44
C ARG A 370 -11.68 -8.55 -19.97
N ARG A 371 -11.14 -9.62 -19.38
CA ARG A 371 -11.44 -10.02 -18.00
C ARG A 371 -10.28 -10.75 -17.33
N VAL A 372 -10.13 -10.54 -16.03
CA VAL A 372 -9.19 -11.26 -15.15
C VAL A 372 -9.99 -11.82 -13.97
N GLU A 373 -10.22 -13.12 -13.96
CA GLU A 373 -11.11 -13.79 -13.00
C GLU A 373 -10.35 -14.79 -12.11
N PRO A 374 -10.38 -14.63 -10.77
CA PRO A 374 -9.91 -15.66 -9.87
C PRO A 374 -10.94 -16.79 -9.76
N ALA A 375 -10.47 -18.01 -9.95
CA ALA A 375 -11.21 -19.26 -9.80
C ALA A 375 -10.71 -20.00 -8.55
N PHE A 376 -11.43 -19.83 -7.44
CA PHE A 376 -11.14 -20.51 -6.18
C PHE A 376 -11.94 -21.83 -6.06
N GLY A 377 -11.40 -22.82 -5.35
CA GLY A 377 -12.13 -24.05 -4.97
C GLY A 377 -12.36 -25.07 -6.11
N GLN A 378 -12.06 -24.75 -7.37
CA GLN A 378 -12.42 -25.59 -8.52
C GLN A 378 -11.67 -26.93 -8.59
N LEU A 379 -10.51 -27.03 -7.95
CA LEU A 379 -9.54 -28.12 -8.12
C LEU A 379 -9.30 -28.87 -6.81
N SER A 380 -9.19 -28.12 -5.72
CA SER A 380 -9.23 -28.51 -4.30
C SER A 380 -9.87 -27.36 -3.51
N ASP A 381 -10.27 -27.58 -2.26
CA ASP A 381 -10.77 -26.51 -1.38
C ASP A 381 -9.83 -25.29 -1.30
N VAL A 382 -8.52 -25.51 -1.39
CA VAL A 382 -7.50 -24.46 -1.28
C VAL A 382 -6.93 -24.01 -2.63
N SER A 383 -7.54 -24.46 -3.73
CA SER A 383 -7.07 -24.13 -5.08
C SER A 383 -7.45 -22.73 -5.51
N LEU A 384 -6.56 -22.10 -6.28
CA LEU A 384 -6.74 -20.76 -6.83
C LEU A 384 -6.02 -20.66 -8.17
N GLU A 385 -6.80 -20.46 -9.23
CA GLU A 385 -6.32 -20.17 -10.58
C GLU A 385 -6.72 -18.74 -10.96
N ILE A 386 -5.89 -18.01 -11.70
CA ILE A 386 -6.28 -16.74 -12.31
C ILE A 386 -6.46 -17.01 -13.80
N ASN A 387 -7.67 -16.79 -14.28
CA ASN A 387 -8.03 -16.92 -15.69
C ASN A 387 -8.07 -15.53 -16.33
N VAL A 388 -7.63 -15.47 -17.58
CA VAL A 388 -7.61 -14.26 -18.41
C VAL A 388 -8.45 -14.54 -19.64
N THR A 389 -9.41 -13.65 -19.91
CA THR A 389 -10.16 -13.63 -21.17
C THR A 389 -9.60 -12.50 -22.02
N LEU A 390 -9.08 -12.84 -23.21
CA LEU A 390 -8.55 -11.88 -24.18
C LEU A 390 -9.62 -11.45 -25.19
N ALA A 391 -9.33 -10.41 -25.96
CA ALA A 391 -10.12 -10.03 -27.13
C ALA A 391 -10.27 -11.23 -28.09
N GLY A 392 -11.50 -11.51 -28.51
CA GLY A 392 -11.84 -12.72 -29.28
C GLY A 392 -12.26 -13.93 -28.43
N GLU A 393 -12.55 -13.73 -27.13
CA GLU A 393 -12.99 -14.78 -26.19
C GLU A 393 -12.00 -15.95 -26.05
N ILE A 394 -10.71 -15.64 -26.14
CA ILE A 394 -9.63 -16.61 -25.89
C ILE A 394 -9.39 -16.69 -24.38
N PHE A 395 -9.63 -17.87 -23.81
CA PHE A 395 -9.40 -18.17 -22.40
C PHE A 395 -7.99 -18.72 -22.18
N THR A 396 -7.24 -18.12 -21.26
CA THR A 396 -5.84 -18.49 -20.96
C THR A 396 -5.47 -18.13 -19.52
N THR A 397 -4.21 -18.38 -19.12
CA THR A 397 -3.67 -18.00 -17.81
C THR A 397 -2.56 -16.95 -17.95
N PRO A 398 -2.31 -16.09 -16.94
CA PRO A 398 -1.26 -15.06 -16.98
C PRO A 398 0.11 -15.57 -17.44
N GLN A 399 0.52 -16.73 -16.94
CA GLN A 399 1.84 -17.34 -17.22
C GLN A 399 2.07 -17.66 -18.70
N LYS A 400 1.01 -17.81 -19.49
CA LYS A 400 1.08 -18.19 -20.91
C LYS A 400 1.17 -17.00 -21.87
N VAL A 401 0.77 -15.80 -21.44
CA VAL A 401 0.55 -14.65 -22.35
C VAL A 401 1.10 -13.32 -21.88
N PHE A 402 1.40 -13.16 -20.59
CA PHE A 402 1.86 -11.88 -20.04
C PHE A 402 3.36 -11.86 -19.77
N SER A 403 3.95 -10.67 -19.91
CA SER A 403 5.33 -10.40 -19.47
C SER A 403 5.45 -10.50 -17.94
N GLU A 404 6.67 -10.69 -17.44
CA GLU A 404 6.98 -10.75 -16.00
C GLU A 404 6.36 -9.58 -15.22
N GLY A 405 6.51 -8.35 -15.70
CA GLY A 405 5.91 -7.16 -15.06
C GLY A 405 4.37 -7.17 -15.02
N TYR A 406 3.69 -7.77 -16.00
CA TYR A 406 2.24 -7.94 -15.99
C TYR A 406 1.80 -9.09 -15.07
N GLN A 407 2.60 -10.15 -14.98
CA GLN A 407 2.38 -11.26 -14.04
C GLN A 407 2.51 -10.76 -12.59
N ASP A 408 3.57 -10.04 -12.27
CA ASP A 408 3.78 -9.38 -10.97
C ASP A 408 2.67 -8.38 -10.65
N LEU A 409 2.26 -7.56 -11.62
CA LEU A 409 1.15 -6.62 -11.46
C LEU A 409 -0.17 -7.33 -11.11
N ILE A 410 -0.50 -8.45 -11.76
CA ILE A 410 -1.72 -9.22 -11.44
C ILE A 410 -1.65 -9.85 -10.06
N ALA A 411 -0.49 -10.39 -9.66
CA ALA A 411 -0.29 -10.90 -8.32
C ALA A 411 -0.51 -9.79 -7.26
N LEU A 412 0.13 -8.64 -7.45
CA LEU A 412 -0.01 -7.45 -6.61
C LEU A 412 -1.46 -6.94 -6.54
N LEU A 413 -2.13 -6.76 -7.68
CA LEU A 413 -3.53 -6.35 -7.73
C LEU A 413 -4.45 -7.38 -7.05
N TYR A 414 -4.18 -8.68 -7.20
CA TYR A 414 -4.94 -9.71 -6.49
C TYR A 414 -4.80 -9.59 -4.97
N PHE A 415 -3.59 -9.40 -4.43
CA PHE A 415 -3.39 -9.14 -3.00
C PHE A 415 -4.12 -7.87 -2.52
N LEU A 416 -4.08 -6.79 -3.30
CA LEU A 416 -4.81 -5.55 -3.00
C LEU A 416 -6.34 -5.79 -2.97
N ALA A 417 -6.87 -6.55 -3.92
CA ALA A 417 -8.29 -6.87 -3.98
C ALA A 417 -8.75 -7.68 -2.76
N VAL A 418 -7.96 -8.68 -2.37
CA VAL A 418 -8.19 -9.49 -1.16
C VAL A 418 -8.13 -8.61 0.09
N ALA A 419 -7.19 -7.67 0.18
CA ALA A 419 -7.14 -6.69 1.27
C ALA A 419 -8.40 -5.82 1.34
N ARG A 420 -8.82 -5.27 0.20
CA ARG A 420 -10.04 -4.46 0.07
C ARG A 420 -11.29 -5.23 0.51
N ALA A 421 -11.41 -6.51 0.14
CA ALA A 421 -12.50 -7.38 0.56
C ALA A 421 -12.45 -7.71 2.06
N ALA A 422 -11.29 -8.08 2.60
CA ALA A 422 -11.11 -8.36 4.03
C ALA A 422 -11.41 -7.13 4.92
N GLY A 423 -11.05 -5.92 4.48
CA GLY A 423 -11.33 -4.67 5.18
C GLY A 423 -12.82 -4.32 5.27
N ARG A 424 -13.65 -4.82 4.34
CA ARG A 424 -15.13 -4.76 4.45
C ARG A 424 -15.67 -5.73 5.48
N GLN A 425 -14.99 -6.86 5.69
CA GLN A 425 -15.36 -7.90 6.66
C GLN A 425 -14.76 -7.66 8.06
N GLY A 426 -14.17 -6.49 8.32
CA GLY A 426 -13.66 -6.10 9.64
C GLY A 426 -12.17 -6.37 9.89
N GLN A 427 -11.37 -6.66 8.86
CA GLN A 427 -9.90 -6.50 8.98
C GLN A 427 -9.58 -5.01 9.22
N ALA A 428 -8.61 -4.73 10.08
CA ALA A 428 -8.01 -3.41 10.26
C ALA A 428 -7.55 -2.87 8.90
N ARG A 429 -7.92 -1.64 8.60
CA ARG A 429 -7.54 -0.96 7.35
C ARG A 429 -6.11 -0.42 7.44
N VAL A 430 -5.15 -1.34 7.56
CA VAL A 430 -3.70 -1.11 7.52
C VAL A 430 -3.13 -1.99 6.41
N LEU A 431 -2.34 -1.40 5.51
CA LEU A 431 -1.70 -2.10 4.41
C LEU A 431 -0.21 -1.73 4.37
N ILE A 432 0.64 -2.75 4.37
CA ILE A 432 2.09 -2.62 4.30
C ILE A 432 2.54 -3.08 2.91
N LEU A 433 3.27 -2.22 2.19
CA LEU A 433 3.86 -2.50 0.89
C LEU A 433 5.39 -2.41 1.00
N ASP A 434 6.07 -3.55 1.16
CA ASP A 434 7.53 -3.62 1.33
C ASP A 434 8.23 -3.83 -0.03
N ASP A 435 8.77 -2.74 -0.59
CA ASP A 435 9.56 -2.69 -1.84
C ASP A 435 8.90 -3.43 -3.04
N VAL A 436 7.56 -3.42 -3.11
CA VAL A 436 6.75 -4.28 -3.99
C VAL A 436 6.78 -3.97 -5.49
N LEU A 437 7.41 -2.87 -5.92
CA LEU A 437 7.30 -2.33 -7.29
C LEU A 437 8.57 -2.44 -8.14
N GLN A 438 9.60 -3.17 -7.70
CA GLN A 438 10.91 -3.17 -8.36
C GLN A 438 10.92 -3.66 -9.82
N SER A 439 10.01 -4.56 -10.18
CA SER A 439 9.90 -5.20 -11.51
C SER A 439 8.89 -4.53 -12.44
N VAL A 440 8.32 -3.39 -12.05
CA VAL A 440 7.22 -2.72 -12.78
C VAL A 440 7.68 -1.40 -13.40
N ASP A 441 7.31 -1.17 -14.67
CA ASP A 441 7.65 0.03 -15.42
C ASP A 441 7.21 1.32 -14.72
N ALA A 442 7.99 2.40 -14.85
CA ALA A 442 7.76 3.66 -14.15
C ALA A 442 6.34 4.23 -14.34
N ASN A 443 5.81 4.20 -15.56
CA ASN A 443 4.45 4.66 -15.86
C ASN A 443 3.39 3.82 -15.14
N ILE A 444 3.56 2.49 -15.12
CA ILE A 444 2.65 1.56 -14.43
C ILE A 444 2.74 1.77 -12.91
N ARG A 445 3.94 1.98 -12.35
CA ARG A 445 4.14 2.28 -10.92
C ARG A 445 3.36 3.51 -10.47
N VAL A 446 3.43 4.61 -11.24
CA VAL A 446 2.69 5.84 -10.97
C VAL A 446 1.18 5.58 -11.02
N SER A 447 0.66 5.05 -12.13
CA SER A 447 -0.77 4.77 -12.31
C SER A 447 -1.33 3.83 -11.24
N LEU A 448 -0.56 2.81 -10.86
CA LEU A 448 -0.90 1.87 -9.80
C LEU A 448 -0.98 2.56 -8.44
N MET A 449 -0.01 3.39 -8.08
CA MET A 449 -0.01 4.06 -6.78
C MET A 449 -1.05 5.17 -6.68
N GLU A 450 -1.33 5.90 -7.76
CA GLU A 450 -2.48 6.81 -7.82
C GLU A 450 -3.80 6.06 -7.59
N MET A 451 -3.96 4.87 -8.18
CA MET A 451 -5.10 3.99 -7.94
C MET A 451 -5.14 3.49 -6.49
N VAL A 452 -4.02 3.02 -5.93
CA VAL A 452 -3.94 2.54 -4.54
C VAL A 452 -4.30 3.64 -3.55
N VAL A 453 -3.69 4.82 -3.62
CA VAL A 453 -3.97 5.90 -2.65
C VAL A 453 -5.44 6.38 -2.76
N ARG A 454 -6.02 6.38 -3.96
CA ARG A 454 -7.44 6.71 -4.16
C ARG A 454 -8.39 5.65 -3.59
N GLU A 455 -8.18 4.37 -3.92
CA GLU A 455 -9.06 3.26 -3.49
C GLU A 455 -8.90 2.91 -2.00
N PHE A 456 -7.72 3.15 -1.44
CA PHE A 456 -7.36 2.87 -0.05
C PHE A 456 -7.30 4.15 0.81
N LYS A 457 -7.99 5.23 0.42
CA LYS A 457 -8.02 6.51 1.14
C LYS A 457 -8.35 6.44 2.64
N ASP A 458 -9.13 5.43 3.06
CA ASP A 458 -9.52 5.22 4.46
C ASP A 458 -8.51 4.34 5.23
N TRP A 459 -7.48 3.84 4.56
CA TRP A 459 -6.46 2.94 5.11
C TRP A 459 -5.20 3.70 5.53
N GLN A 460 -4.50 3.17 6.53
CA GLN A 460 -3.11 3.54 6.76
C GLN A 460 -2.22 2.72 5.83
N LEU A 461 -1.43 3.41 5.02
CA LEU A 461 -0.50 2.85 4.07
C LEU A 461 0.92 3.01 4.62
N LEU A 462 1.62 1.91 4.85
CA LEU A 462 3.04 1.92 5.21
C LEU A 462 3.81 1.38 4.00
N VAL A 463 4.46 2.28 3.25
CA VAL A 463 5.11 1.94 1.98
C VAL A 463 6.61 2.08 2.15
N THR A 464 7.37 1.01 1.91
CA THR A 464 8.84 1.07 1.90
C THR A 464 9.37 1.28 0.48
N VAL A 465 10.40 2.13 0.34
CA VAL A 465 11.10 2.36 -0.93
C VAL A 465 12.60 2.60 -0.72
N HIS A 466 13.43 2.18 -1.67
CA HIS A 466 14.87 2.44 -1.66
C HIS A 466 15.31 3.58 -2.60
N ASP A 467 14.55 3.86 -3.66
CA ASP A 467 14.86 4.91 -4.63
C ASP A 467 14.35 6.30 -4.18
N ARG A 468 15.24 7.30 -4.23
CA ARG A 468 14.96 8.71 -3.87
C ARG A 468 14.07 9.41 -4.90
N LEU A 469 14.16 9.06 -6.18
CA LEU A 469 13.28 9.60 -7.21
C LEU A 469 11.84 9.07 -7.00
N TRP A 470 11.70 7.76 -6.80
CA TRP A 470 10.43 7.11 -6.52
C TRP A 470 9.77 7.60 -5.21
N ARG A 471 10.54 7.82 -4.13
CA ARG A 471 10.06 8.52 -2.92
C ARG A 471 9.44 9.87 -3.26
N SER A 472 10.11 10.67 -4.09
CA SER A 472 9.63 12.01 -4.47
C SER A 472 8.34 11.94 -5.28
N GLN A 473 8.24 11.00 -6.22
CA GLN A 473 7.02 10.74 -7.00
C GLN A 473 5.86 10.27 -6.10
N LEU A 474 6.12 9.36 -5.15
CA LEU A 474 5.12 8.92 -4.17
C LEU A 474 4.60 10.08 -3.33
N ARG A 475 5.49 10.91 -2.75
CA ARG A 475 5.10 12.08 -1.97
C ARG A 475 4.13 12.97 -2.75
N ASP A 476 4.45 13.26 -4.01
CA ASP A 476 3.61 14.10 -4.87
C ASP A 476 2.24 13.44 -5.17
N ILE A 477 2.18 12.11 -5.33
CA ILE A 477 0.91 11.35 -5.47
C ILE A 477 0.04 11.47 -4.21
N PHE A 478 0.62 11.25 -3.01
CA PHE A 478 -0.09 11.38 -1.73
C PHE A 478 -0.59 12.82 -1.49
N GLN A 479 0.23 13.82 -1.83
CA GLN A 479 -0.17 15.24 -1.74
C GLN A 479 -1.34 15.59 -2.67
N ARG A 480 -1.28 15.20 -3.95
CA ARG A 480 -2.36 15.47 -4.93
C ARG A 480 -3.69 14.82 -4.58
N THR A 481 -3.64 13.63 -4.00
CA THR A 481 -4.82 12.87 -3.56
C THR A 481 -5.35 13.33 -2.19
N GLY A 482 -4.61 14.18 -1.47
CA GLY A 482 -4.98 14.66 -0.15
C GLY A 482 -4.86 13.60 0.96
N HIS A 483 -4.15 12.50 0.70
CA HIS A 483 -3.97 11.42 1.68
C HIS A 483 -2.86 11.77 2.67
N PRO A 484 -3.14 11.90 3.99
CA PRO A 484 -2.12 12.29 4.96
C PRO A 484 -0.98 11.27 5.03
N VAL A 485 0.23 11.72 4.77
CA VAL A 485 1.44 10.88 4.80
C VAL A 485 2.57 11.61 5.52
N MET A 486 3.32 10.88 6.33
CA MET A 486 4.61 11.31 6.85
C MET A 486 5.73 10.58 6.13
N GLU A 487 6.93 11.14 6.14
CA GLU A 487 8.10 10.52 5.54
C GLU A 487 9.05 10.08 6.67
N ILE A 488 9.67 8.92 6.53
CA ILE A 488 10.56 8.33 7.54
C ILE A 488 11.82 7.88 6.81
N GLU A 489 12.92 8.61 6.98
CA GLU A 489 14.21 8.23 6.42
C GLU A 489 14.96 7.31 7.38
N ILE A 490 15.65 6.31 6.83
CA ILE A 490 16.59 5.48 7.58
C ILE A 490 17.96 5.67 6.97
N ARG A 491 18.92 6.13 7.77
CA ARG A 491 20.29 6.39 7.36
C ARG A 491 21.29 5.58 8.19
N ASN A 492 22.53 5.58 7.72
CA ASN A 492 23.72 5.20 8.47
C ASN A 492 23.60 3.87 9.21
N TRP A 493 22.97 2.85 8.60
CA TRP A 493 22.90 1.54 9.23
C TRP A 493 24.32 1.00 9.43
N ASP A 494 24.67 0.69 10.67
CA ASP A 494 25.90 0.02 11.04
C ASP A 494 25.60 -1.25 11.86
N PHE A 495 26.60 -2.12 12.00
CA PHE A 495 26.43 -3.43 12.65
C PHE A 495 26.19 -3.35 14.17
N GLY A 496 26.71 -2.33 14.85
CA GLY A 496 26.60 -2.12 16.29
C GLY A 496 25.43 -1.22 16.70
N GLY A 497 25.21 -0.10 16.01
CA GLY A 497 24.10 0.82 16.27
C GLY A 497 22.79 0.44 15.58
N GLY A 498 22.86 -0.13 14.38
CA GLY A 498 21.70 -0.51 13.57
C GLY A 498 21.07 0.69 12.84
N PRO A 499 19.76 0.68 12.56
CA PRO A 499 19.11 1.71 11.75
C PRO A 499 18.91 3.02 12.52
N HIS A 500 19.51 4.12 12.04
CA HIS A 500 19.18 5.46 12.53
C HIS A 500 17.95 6.00 11.79
N VAL A 501 16.83 6.08 12.48
CA VAL A 501 15.55 6.58 11.93
C VAL A 501 15.45 8.10 12.13
N LEU A 502 15.43 8.81 11.00
CA LEU A 502 15.14 10.22 10.88
C LEU A 502 13.71 10.36 10.32
N SER A 503 12.71 10.48 11.19
CA SER A 503 11.38 10.89 10.74
C SER A 503 11.49 12.26 10.07
N ALA A 504 11.10 12.40 8.81
CA ALA A 504 11.04 13.72 8.17
C ALA A 504 9.85 14.47 8.79
N GLY A 505 10.17 15.47 9.62
CA GLY A 505 9.31 15.94 10.70
C GLY A 505 10.11 16.19 11.99
N VAL A 506 11.24 15.49 12.16
CA VAL A 506 12.41 15.97 12.92
C VAL A 506 12.74 17.36 12.35
N ASP A 507 12.78 18.32 13.25
CA ASP A 507 13.06 19.70 12.91
C ASP A 507 14.54 19.79 12.49
N PRO A 508 14.90 20.48 11.40
CA PRO A 508 16.30 20.73 11.06
C PRO A 508 17.12 21.33 12.23
N ALA A 509 16.46 22.02 13.17
CA ALA A 509 17.05 22.45 14.44
C ALA A 509 17.46 21.27 15.36
N ASP A 510 16.69 20.19 15.43
CA ASP A 510 16.97 19.02 16.29
C ASP A 510 18.31 18.35 15.94
N SER A 511 18.68 18.37 14.65
CA SER A 511 19.98 17.85 14.18
C SER A 511 21.15 18.70 14.67
N LEU A 512 20.92 20.00 14.87
CA LEU A 512 21.92 20.93 15.39
C LEU A 512 21.98 20.90 16.92
N TRP A 513 20.85 20.73 17.61
CA TRP A 513 20.84 20.44 19.05
C TRP A 513 21.62 19.16 19.37
N ALA A 514 21.38 18.07 18.64
CA ALA A 514 22.13 16.82 18.82
C ALA A 514 23.63 16.97 18.51
N ALA A 515 24.01 17.87 17.58
CA ALA A 515 25.42 18.18 17.33
C ALA A 515 26.05 19.00 18.47
N LEU A 516 25.29 19.92 19.07
CA LEU A 516 25.73 20.70 20.23
C LEU A 516 25.93 19.80 21.46
N ASP A 517 25.00 18.88 21.73
CA ASP A 517 25.09 17.91 22.83
C ASP A 517 26.36 17.04 22.75
N LEU A 518 26.82 16.71 21.53
CA LEU A 518 28.04 15.95 21.28
C LEU A 518 29.34 16.75 21.48
N SER A 519 29.25 18.08 21.60
CA SER A 519 30.38 18.98 21.83
C SER A 519 31.51 18.93 20.78
N ASP A 520 31.20 18.58 19.53
CA ASP A 520 32.16 18.52 18.41
C ASP A 520 32.12 19.81 17.56
N PRO A 521 33.19 20.63 17.53
CA PRO A 521 33.19 21.90 16.80
C PRO A 521 32.96 21.77 15.28
N PHE A 522 33.52 20.73 14.66
CA PHE A 522 33.44 20.52 13.20
C PHE A 522 32.04 20.05 12.81
N VAL A 523 31.46 19.12 13.57
CA VAL A 523 30.10 18.64 13.34
C VAL A 523 29.10 19.78 13.55
N VAL A 524 29.23 20.58 14.60
CA VAL A 524 28.38 21.75 14.83
C VAL A 524 28.50 22.75 13.67
N CYS A 525 29.70 23.13 13.24
CA CYS A 525 29.88 24.05 12.11
C CYS A 525 29.29 23.52 10.80
N GLY A 526 29.43 22.22 10.52
CA GLY A 526 28.89 21.57 9.33
C GLY A 526 27.37 21.37 9.37
N VAL A 527 26.76 21.19 10.55
CA VAL A 527 25.30 21.11 10.71
C VAL A 527 24.67 22.50 10.71
N ALA A 528 25.23 23.47 11.46
CA ALA A 528 24.77 24.86 11.50
C ALA A 528 24.85 25.51 10.10
N GLY A 529 25.93 25.28 9.37
CA GLY A 529 26.09 25.72 8.00
C GLY A 529 25.00 25.19 7.05
N ARG A 530 24.63 23.91 7.18
CA ARG A 530 23.55 23.29 6.39
C ARG A 530 22.17 23.81 6.78
N LEU A 531 21.92 24.01 8.08
CA LEU A 531 20.66 24.61 8.55
C LEU A 531 20.51 26.04 8.02
N LEU A 532 21.56 26.85 8.10
CA LEU A 532 21.56 28.22 7.58
C LEU A 532 21.35 28.26 6.06
N GLU A 533 21.91 27.29 5.32
CA GLU A 533 21.71 27.16 3.88
C GLU A 533 20.26 26.79 3.53
N GLN A 534 19.59 25.92 4.32
CA GLN A 534 18.15 25.65 4.20
C GLN A 534 17.27 26.87 4.54
N ILE A 535 17.63 27.65 5.57
CA ILE A 535 16.97 28.92 5.88
C ILE A 535 17.08 29.86 4.67
N CYS A 536 18.28 30.00 4.10
CA CYS A 536 18.51 30.89 2.98
C CYS A 536 17.78 30.46 1.71
N ASP A 537 17.75 29.15 1.41
CA ASP A 537 17.02 28.58 0.27
C ASP A 537 15.52 28.91 0.35
N HIS A 538 14.88 28.57 1.48
CA HIS A 538 13.46 28.88 1.69
C HIS A 538 13.17 30.39 1.66
N LEU A 539 13.95 31.18 2.39
CA LEU A 539 13.73 32.64 2.45
C LEU A 539 14.07 33.34 1.14
N SER A 540 14.83 32.73 0.22
CA SER A 540 15.20 33.34 -1.07
C SER A 540 13.98 33.61 -1.96
N TRP A 541 12.90 32.86 -1.78
CA TRP A 541 11.66 32.97 -2.54
C TRP A 541 10.42 33.33 -1.71
N THR A 542 10.41 33.14 -0.39
CA THR A 542 9.33 33.69 0.47
C THR A 542 9.54 35.17 0.81
N LEU A 543 10.80 35.62 0.87
CA LEU A 543 11.18 37.03 0.88
C LEU A 543 11.44 37.50 -0.57
N PRO A 544 11.26 38.79 -0.91
CA PRO A 544 11.54 39.34 -2.24
C PRO A 544 13.06 39.53 -2.47
N SER A 545 13.86 38.53 -2.13
CA SER A 545 15.33 38.58 -2.14
C SER A 545 15.88 38.57 -3.57
N SER A 546 16.93 39.36 -3.82
CA SER A 546 17.59 39.41 -5.13
C SER A 546 18.74 38.39 -5.21
N VAL A 547 18.53 37.26 -5.88
CA VAL A 547 19.57 36.25 -6.16
C VAL A 547 19.97 36.30 -7.65
N LYS A 548 21.27 36.23 -7.95
CA LYS A 548 21.77 36.16 -9.34
C LYS A 548 21.55 34.75 -9.90
N ARG A 549 20.67 34.62 -10.90
CA ARG A 549 20.30 33.32 -11.49
C ARG A 549 21.52 32.55 -12.00
N LYS A 550 21.62 31.27 -11.63
CA LYS A 550 22.66 30.33 -12.06
C LYS A 550 22.10 29.24 -12.98
N ARG A 551 22.96 28.62 -13.79
CA ARG A 551 22.58 27.48 -14.64
C ARG A 551 22.29 26.26 -13.76
N GLY A 552 21.10 25.68 -13.90
CA GLY A 552 20.68 24.50 -13.13
C GLY A 552 20.32 24.80 -11.68
N ASP A 553 20.10 26.07 -11.33
CA ASP A 553 19.64 26.53 -10.01
C ASP A 553 20.48 26.02 -8.82
N ALA A 554 21.77 25.76 -9.07
CA ALA A 554 22.77 25.39 -8.08
C ALA A 554 23.24 26.63 -7.29
N TYR A 555 22.41 27.09 -6.36
CA TYR A 555 22.72 28.15 -5.40
C TYR A 555 23.42 27.60 -4.16
N THR A 556 24.23 28.44 -3.53
CA THR A 556 24.93 28.16 -2.27
C THR A 556 24.64 29.26 -1.25
N LEU A 557 24.98 29.02 0.02
CA LEU A 557 24.88 30.00 1.09
C LEU A 557 25.52 31.37 0.71
N HIS A 558 26.65 31.37 0.00
CA HIS A 558 27.32 32.58 -0.46
C HIS A 558 26.49 33.40 -1.47
N ASP A 559 25.67 32.74 -2.27
CA ASP A 559 24.81 33.40 -3.27
C ASP A 559 23.53 34.00 -2.65
N MET A 560 23.04 33.37 -1.56
CA MET A 560 21.73 33.65 -0.98
C MET A 560 21.82 34.57 0.25
N TRP A 561 22.77 34.32 1.16
CA TRP A 561 22.90 35.04 2.44
C TRP A 561 22.93 36.58 2.30
N PRO A 562 23.68 37.19 1.34
CA PRO A 562 23.70 38.65 1.21
C PRO A 562 22.32 39.25 0.86
N GLY A 563 21.49 38.52 0.10
CA GLY A 563 20.13 38.94 -0.24
C GLY A 563 19.19 38.87 0.96
N ILE A 564 19.23 37.76 1.72
CA ILE A 564 18.44 37.58 2.94
C ILE A 564 18.80 38.64 3.99
N MET A 565 20.09 38.88 4.22
CA MET A 565 20.56 39.93 5.11
C MET A 565 20.01 41.31 4.72
N LYS A 566 20.04 41.67 3.43
CA LYS A 566 19.57 42.98 2.94
C LYS A 566 18.09 43.22 3.26
N GLU A 567 17.24 42.20 3.08
CA GLU A 567 15.81 42.32 3.38
C GLU A 567 15.55 42.45 4.89
N LEU A 568 16.16 41.56 5.69
CA LEU A 568 15.90 41.45 7.13
C LEU A 568 16.70 42.44 8.02
N LYS A 569 17.78 43.07 7.54
CA LYS A 569 18.62 44.01 8.33
C LYS A 569 17.89 45.23 8.88
N GLY A 570 16.73 45.59 8.31
CA GLY A 570 15.87 46.67 8.79
C GLY A 570 14.68 46.20 9.64
N THR A 571 14.79 45.04 10.30
CA THR A 571 13.68 44.39 11.04
C THR A 571 14.12 43.91 12.42
N SER A 572 13.18 43.44 13.25
CA SER A 572 13.46 42.85 14.57
C SER A 572 14.58 41.78 14.57
N CYS A 573 14.78 41.07 13.45
CA CYS A 573 15.85 40.08 13.30
C CYS A 573 17.26 40.66 13.11
N ALA A 574 17.44 41.98 12.97
CA ALA A 574 18.73 42.59 12.62
C ALA A 574 19.89 42.19 13.54
N HIS A 575 19.64 42.04 14.84
CA HIS A 575 20.63 41.62 15.83
C HIS A 575 21.06 40.15 15.65
N LEU A 576 20.14 39.27 15.26
CA LEU A 576 20.42 37.86 14.98
C LEU A 576 21.25 37.68 13.71
N LEU A 577 20.94 38.48 12.67
CA LEU A 577 21.74 38.49 11.44
C LEU A 577 23.20 38.87 11.75
N ALA A 578 23.42 39.85 12.63
CA ALA A 578 24.77 40.24 13.03
C ALA A 578 25.51 39.12 13.79
N LYS A 579 24.82 38.40 14.69
CA LYS A 579 25.38 37.19 15.36
C LYS A 579 25.78 36.13 14.34
N VAL A 580 24.90 35.80 13.39
CA VAL A 580 25.16 34.77 12.37
C VAL A 580 26.29 35.21 11.43
N ASP A 581 26.28 36.45 10.94
CA ASP A 581 27.28 36.97 10.00
C ASP A 581 28.70 37.02 10.60
N THR A 582 28.81 37.24 11.92
CA THR A 582 30.09 37.14 12.64
C THR A 582 30.75 35.76 12.43
N TRP A 583 29.96 34.70 12.46
CA TRP A 583 30.45 33.31 12.48
C TRP A 583 30.23 32.52 11.18
N VAL A 584 29.54 33.09 10.19
CA VAL A 584 29.16 32.40 8.93
C VAL A 584 30.36 31.82 8.17
N HIS A 585 31.56 32.38 8.37
CA HIS A 585 32.81 31.89 7.82
C HIS A 585 33.18 30.47 8.30
N LEU A 586 32.77 30.07 9.51
CA LEU A 586 33.04 28.75 10.09
C LEU A 586 32.39 27.60 9.29
N ARG A 587 31.27 27.87 8.59
CA ARG A 587 30.66 26.92 7.63
C ARG A 587 31.66 26.44 6.58
N ASN A 588 32.52 27.34 6.09
CA ASN A 588 33.53 27.00 5.08
C ASN A 588 34.88 26.61 5.70
N ALA A 589 35.26 27.23 6.82
CA ALA A 589 36.54 26.94 7.49
C ALA A 589 36.56 25.51 8.06
N ALA A 590 35.62 25.18 8.93
CA ALA A 590 35.55 23.88 9.62
C ALA A 590 34.42 22.97 9.09
N GLY A 591 33.31 23.54 8.62
CA GLY A 591 32.09 22.77 8.32
C GLY A 591 32.01 22.09 6.94
N ALA A 592 32.88 22.44 5.98
CA ALA A 592 32.72 22.02 4.57
C ALA A 592 34.00 21.56 3.84
N HIS A 593 35.18 21.99 4.27
CA HIS A 593 36.46 21.67 3.63
C HIS A 593 37.54 21.43 4.68
N TYR A 594 38.49 20.53 4.38
CA TYR A 594 39.71 20.43 5.17
C TYR A 594 40.57 21.67 4.93
N ASN A 595 40.91 22.37 6.00
CA ASN A 595 41.77 23.54 6.03
C ASN A 595 42.70 23.40 7.25
N GLU A 596 44.02 23.45 7.06
CA GLU A 596 45.01 23.30 8.14
C GLU A 596 44.81 24.32 9.28
N TRP A 597 44.37 25.53 8.95
CA TRP A 597 44.07 26.60 9.91
C TRP A 597 42.71 26.43 10.63
N ALA A 598 41.85 25.50 10.20
CA ALA A 598 40.58 25.21 10.87
C ALA A 598 40.73 24.23 12.05
N GLU A 599 41.91 23.61 12.23
CA GLU A 599 42.24 22.86 13.45
C GLU A 599 42.23 23.73 14.72
N GLY A 600 42.32 25.06 14.56
CA GLY A 600 42.26 26.03 15.65
C GLY A 600 40.86 26.47 16.08
N VAL A 601 39.77 26.00 15.45
CA VAL A 601 38.41 26.43 15.81
C VAL A 601 38.03 25.91 17.19
N THR A 602 37.72 26.84 18.11
CA THR A 602 37.37 26.50 19.48
C THR A 602 35.91 26.05 19.61
N TRP A 603 35.62 25.28 20.66
CA TRP A 603 34.24 24.92 21.01
C TRP A 603 33.34 26.15 21.15
N VAL A 604 33.81 27.21 21.81
CA VAL A 604 33.02 28.43 22.08
C VAL A 604 32.59 29.14 20.80
N GLU A 605 33.44 29.14 19.76
CA GLU A 605 33.11 29.72 18.45
C GLU A 605 32.09 28.88 17.69
N ALA A 606 32.24 27.55 17.71
CA ALA A 606 31.29 26.62 17.08
C ALA A 606 29.92 26.64 17.77
N GLU A 607 29.89 26.62 19.10
CA GLU A 607 28.69 26.76 19.93
C GLU A 607 27.98 28.09 19.66
N SER A 608 28.73 29.20 19.62
CA SER A 608 28.20 30.54 19.30
C SER A 608 27.56 30.59 17.91
N PHE A 609 28.16 29.92 16.91
CA PHE A 609 27.59 29.82 15.57
C PHE A 609 26.31 28.96 15.56
N GLY A 610 26.34 27.78 16.18
CA GLY A 610 25.20 26.89 16.26
C GLY A 610 23.98 27.54 16.92
N LEU A 611 24.18 28.17 18.08
CA LEU A 611 23.13 28.90 18.80
C LEU A 611 22.60 30.09 17.99
N ALA A 612 23.47 30.87 17.33
CA ALA A 612 23.03 31.99 16.49
C ALA A 612 22.14 31.55 15.31
N VAL A 613 22.45 30.40 14.68
CA VAL A 613 21.61 29.83 13.61
C VAL A 613 20.28 29.31 14.16
N LEU A 614 20.27 28.69 15.35
CA LEU A 614 19.04 28.25 16.03
C LEU A 614 18.12 29.41 16.42
N GLU A 615 18.69 30.49 16.99
CA GLU A 615 17.94 31.71 17.31
C GLU A 615 17.31 32.32 16.05
N LEU A 616 18.07 32.44 14.95
CA LEU A 616 17.54 32.93 13.67
C LEU A 616 16.43 32.02 13.15
N TYR A 617 16.64 30.71 13.18
CA TYR A 617 15.68 29.71 12.73
C TYR A 617 14.33 29.85 13.45
N GLY A 618 14.34 29.98 14.78
CA GLY A 618 13.14 30.18 15.60
C GLY A 618 12.40 31.51 15.35
N GLN A 619 13.02 32.48 14.68
CA GLN A 619 12.38 33.72 14.23
C GLN A 619 11.85 33.67 12.79
N VAL A 620 12.18 32.64 12.01
CA VAL A 620 11.79 32.53 10.59
C VAL A 620 10.95 31.30 10.26
N ARG A 621 10.86 30.31 11.17
CA ARG A 621 9.99 29.14 11.07
C ARG A 621 9.19 28.94 12.35
N CYS A 622 7.86 28.90 12.23
CA CYS A 622 6.96 28.92 13.38
C CYS A 622 6.69 27.53 13.92
N ASP A 623 6.98 27.26 15.19
CA ASP A 623 6.74 25.94 15.80
C ASP A 623 5.27 25.49 15.79
N SER A 624 4.32 26.41 15.93
CA SER A 624 2.89 26.08 15.99
C SER A 624 2.31 25.62 14.66
N CYS A 625 2.65 26.27 13.53
CA CYS A 625 2.13 25.92 12.21
C CYS A 625 3.15 25.24 11.28
N LYS A 626 4.40 25.12 11.73
CA LYS A 626 5.60 24.63 11.03
C LYS A 626 5.87 25.26 9.64
N GLN A 627 5.22 26.38 9.35
CA GLN A 627 5.45 27.22 8.16
C GLN A 627 6.59 28.22 8.39
N TRP A 628 7.25 28.57 7.30
CA TRP A 628 8.18 29.70 7.23
C TRP A 628 7.43 31.03 7.30
N VAL A 629 8.16 32.12 7.53
CA VAL A 629 7.66 33.49 7.37
C VAL A 629 7.53 33.83 5.88
N GLU A 630 6.43 34.47 5.53
CA GLU A 630 6.13 35.00 4.20
C GLU A 630 5.90 36.51 4.30
N ARG A 631 6.04 37.22 3.17
CA ARG A 631 5.81 38.66 3.10
C ARG A 631 4.33 38.99 3.28
N ALA A 632 3.99 39.70 4.36
CA ALA A 632 2.65 40.19 4.62
C ALA A 632 2.42 41.56 3.96
N GLU A 633 3.22 42.56 4.33
CA GLU A 633 3.08 43.94 3.84
C GLU A 633 4.40 44.72 3.99
N GLY A 634 4.88 45.38 2.93
CA GLY A 634 6.11 46.20 3.02
C GLY A 634 7.34 45.38 3.45
N LYS A 635 7.86 45.65 4.66
CA LYS A 635 8.93 44.90 5.34
C LYS A 635 8.43 44.07 6.55
N ARG A 636 7.11 43.83 6.64
CA ARG A 636 6.51 42.91 7.61
C ARG A 636 6.48 41.49 7.04
N PHE A 637 6.97 40.54 7.82
CA PHE A 637 6.92 39.12 7.48
C PHE A 637 6.25 38.36 8.62
N ALA A 638 5.40 37.39 8.29
CA ALA A 638 4.68 36.61 9.28
C ALA A 638 4.47 35.17 8.81
N CYS A 639 4.36 34.24 9.74
CA CYS A 639 3.89 32.90 9.42
C CYS A 639 2.35 32.88 9.26
N ARG A 640 1.81 31.82 8.67
CA ARG A 640 0.36 31.67 8.39
C ARG A 640 -0.56 31.82 9.61
N CYS A 641 -0.11 31.45 10.81
CA CYS A 641 -0.89 31.64 12.05
C CYS A 641 -0.58 32.95 12.80
N SER A 642 0.30 33.79 12.24
CA SER A 642 0.77 35.06 12.83
C SER A 642 1.38 34.96 14.23
N GLY A 643 1.82 33.76 14.63
CA GLY A 643 2.54 33.50 15.88
C GLY A 643 4.02 33.91 15.84
N ILE A 644 4.60 34.01 14.64
CA ILE A 644 5.85 34.74 14.38
C ILE A 644 5.51 35.97 13.57
N ARG A 645 6.10 37.12 13.95
CA ARG A 645 6.03 38.40 13.23
C ARG A 645 7.39 39.07 13.26
N ILE A 646 7.90 39.39 12.08
CA ILE A 646 9.10 40.18 11.86
C ILE A 646 8.60 41.57 11.44
N GLU A 647 8.75 42.54 12.33
CA GLU A 647 8.35 43.93 12.10
C GLU A 647 9.57 44.78 11.69
N PRO A 648 9.40 45.84 10.87
CA PRO A 648 10.46 46.80 10.60
C PRO A 648 10.90 47.51 11.89
N LEU A 649 12.21 47.80 11.99
CA LEU A 649 12.72 48.70 13.03
C LEU A 649 12.29 50.15 12.71
N SER A 650 11.91 50.87 13.75
CA SER A 650 11.53 52.29 13.73
C SER A 650 12.71 53.22 13.51
#